data_AF-A0A9P9WJU9-F1
#
_entry.id   AF-A0A9P9WJU9-F1
#
_cell.length_a   1.000
_cell.length_b   1.000
_cell.length_c   1.000
_cell.angle_alpha   90.00
_cell.angle_beta   90.00
_cell.angle_gamma   90.00
#
_symmetry.space_group_name_H-M   'P 1'
#
loop_
_entity.id
_entity.type
_entity.pdbx_description
1 polymer ?
#
loop_
_entity_poly.entity_id
_entity_poly.type
_entity_poly.pdbx_seq_one_letter_code
_entity_poly.pdbx_strand_id
1 'polypeptide(L)'
;MLAFFKRNGGGNRGADSASAAAEPAEPAEPAANLAPAATLEPAAAGQPTPAPANSQFGVEYTLTEAFPDLQPDNSLVDAPSTALSPPPPPPPPPPPPRAVNNTTSRHSTGTGTSSRDSSTYADDDDSSDDSASQVSVSTVTTSPTQHTAETPRTPPRSPAPRYSSTVSASASPSPAPPTTPPRSRRTRNSLANRAQPALHAARVQRSATLSSISLPKRDSLKDPTKTKSFQRHSSASSHASSDPAGAAPDQKSALSKMDHKWINVQQKTFTKWLNTKIEPRGKEVKDLVADLSDGVILIHLLECLSNESLGRYAAKPKMRVQRFENANLSLNFVKSRGIQMTNIGAEDVVDGNRKIILGLIWTLILRFTISDINEEGMTAKEGLLLWCQRKTACYDEVDVRDFSTSWNDGLAFCALLDIHRPDLIDYDALDKSDHRGNMQLAFDIAHKEIGIPALLDVEDVCDVAKPDERSLMTYIAYWFHAFSQMEKVENAGRRVEKFINNMQGAWEMQSAYERRMAELLRQIREQMEAWQQAKFEGTYVDAKKQATEFASHKRGKKREWVAEKSELATLLGNIKTKMATYRLRAYEPPPELGLATLDKEWAGLTKAEMMRGQLINETIRDIKNALRKSFADKANDFALALNTMQVAISGLEGEVEDQLLHVRRLSDNLPPLDAYLKTIEAVDAKCQEANIEENDFTTYTYDELSYELGLVKSSVSKKLAFLENQMVARNMTNLTPIQLEEFESVFRHFDRDDTNSLSELEFSAALASLGLVFSEDEMHDYFVDTARGRDRVSFEQFIRFMVDVTEDQNTAEQVFQSFREVADGKPYVTEMDLRHSLVPDEVIDKLIEIVPEHKGPDMAQDRGVPQFDYISFMEKLMSDQGAGGSAGGVLSDITNGNGRSSPTKKVNGVH
;
A
#
# COMPACT_ATOMS: atom_id res chain seq x y z
N MET A 1 -12.50 -20.83 -35.36
CA MET A 1 -12.14 -21.13 -36.76
C MET A 1 -10.71 -20.64 -36.97
N LEU A 2 -9.82 -21.45 -37.54
CA LEU A 2 -8.42 -21.13 -37.79
C LEU A 2 -8.01 -21.86 -39.07
N ALA A 3 -7.21 -21.23 -39.94
CA ALA A 3 -6.99 -21.69 -41.31
C ALA A 3 -5.53 -22.10 -41.56
N PHE A 4 -5.38 -23.33 -42.07
CA PHE A 4 -4.26 -23.85 -42.87
C PHE A 4 -2.81 -23.65 -42.38
N PHE A 5 -2.27 -24.75 -41.83
CA PHE A 5 -0.86 -25.12 -41.96
C PHE A 5 -0.69 -26.04 -43.20
N LYS A 6 0.41 -25.90 -43.95
CA LYS A 6 0.85 -26.90 -44.96
C LYS A 6 2.36 -27.15 -44.83
N ARG A 7 2.86 -28.27 -45.34
CA ARG A 7 4.01 -29.00 -44.76
C ARG A 7 5.07 -29.41 -45.80
N ASN A 8 6.34 -29.23 -45.40
CA ASN A 8 7.61 -29.85 -45.87
C ASN A 8 8.14 -29.59 -47.29
N GLY A 9 9.49 -29.59 -47.37
CA GLY A 9 10.31 -29.61 -48.59
C GLY A 9 11.15 -28.33 -48.74
N GLY A 10 12.49 -28.31 -48.72
CA GLY A 10 13.47 -29.38 -48.46
C GLY A 10 14.65 -29.33 -49.46
N GLY A 11 15.81 -28.79 -49.05
CA GLY A 11 17.00 -28.63 -49.90
C GLY A 11 18.23 -28.20 -49.09
N ASN A 12 19.44 -28.46 -49.59
CA ASN A 12 20.72 -28.32 -48.85
C ASN A 12 21.88 -27.97 -49.82
N ARG A 13 23.05 -27.56 -49.28
CA ARG A 13 24.28 -27.03 -49.95
C ARG A 13 24.16 -25.54 -50.36
N GLY A 14 25.19 -24.70 -50.29
CA GLY A 14 26.55 -24.76 -49.70
C GLY A 14 26.92 -23.35 -49.17
N ALA A 15 27.84 -23.13 -48.22
CA ALA A 15 29.27 -23.46 -48.19
C ALA A 15 30.14 -22.52 -49.07
N ASP A 16 31.30 -22.13 -48.52
CA ASP A 16 32.37 -21.26 -49.07
C ASP A 16 32.03 -19.74 -49.17
N SER A 17 32.65 -18.82 -48.39
CA SER A 17 34.04 -18.28 -48.38
C SER A 17 34.20 -17.04 -49.28
N ALA A 18 34.95 -15.97 -48.96
CA ALA A 18 35.58 -15.47 -47.73
C ALA A 18 36.12 -14.03 -47.98
N SER A 19 36.52 -13.28 -46.94
CA SER A 19 37.51 -12.16 -46.98
C SER A 19 37.11 -10.86 -47.75
N ALA A 20 37.54 -9.63 -47.42
CA ALA A 20 38.00 -8.94 -46.20
C ALA A 20 38.08 -7.40 -46.52
N ALA A 21 38.63 -6.59 -45.59
CA ALA A 21 38.95 -5.15 -45.72
C ALA A 21 37.75 -4.17 -45.80
N ALA A 22 37.84 -2.90 -45.37
CA ALA A 22 38.79 -2.22 -44.46
C ALA A 22 38.13 -0.95 -43.87
N GLU A 23 38.80 -0.30 -42.91
CA GLU A 23 38.32 0.87 -42.13
C GLU A 23 38.90 2.22 -42.71
N PRO A 24 38.73 3.42 -42.10
CA PRO A 24 37.82 4.45 -42.63
C PRO A 24 38.49 5.78 -43.02
N ALA A 25 37.70 6.74 -43.53
CA ALA A 25 38.06 8.17 -43.59
C ALA A 25 36.83 9.11 -43.56
N GLU A 26 36.96 10.21 -42.79
CA GLU A 26 36.15 11.44 -42.77
C GLU A 26 37.04 12.61 -43.30
N PRO A 27 36.59 13.89 -43.34
CA PRO A 27 35.33 14.45 -43.84
C PRO A 27 35.59 15.66 -44.79
N ALA A 28 34.54 16.30 -45.37
CA ALA A 28 34.66 17.65 -45.95
C ALA A 28 33.32 18.42 -46.08
N GLU A 29 33.27 19.63 -45.52
CA GLU A 29 32.41 20.76 -45.93
C GLU A 29 33.25 21.71 -46.84
N PRO A 30 32.78 22.83 -47.47
CA PRO A 30 32.30 24.03 -46.72
C PRO A 30 31.38 25.08 -47.44
N ALA A 31 30.95 26.10 -46.66
CA ALA A 31 30.88 27.55 -47.01
C ALA A 31 29.83 28.12 -48.02
N ALA A 32 29.40 29.40 -47.97
CA ALA A 32 29.39 30.44 -46.89
C ALA A 32 28.61 31.73 -47.35
N ASN A 33 28.44 32.70 -46.42
CA ASN A 33 28.11 34.14 -46.61
C ASN A 33 26.65 34.53 -46.99
N LEU A 34 26.08 35.68 -46.56
CA LEU A 34 26.60 36.87 -45.82
C LEU A 34 25.51 37.52 -44.90
N ALA A 35 25.87 38.50 -44.06
CA ALA A 35 25.06 39.16 -42.99
C ALA A 35 24.78 40.67 -43.32
N PRO A 36 24.41 41.65 -42.42
CA PRO A 36 24.19 41.65 -40.94
C PRO A 36 23.05 42.59 -40.36
N ALA A 37 22.99 42.70 -39.00
CA ALA A 37 22.43 43.78 -38.13
C ALA A 37 20.90 44.12 -38.16
N ALA A 38 20.11 44.04 -37.07
CA ALA A 38 20.06 44.79 -35.77
C ALA A 38 19.43 46.21 -35.88
N THR A 39 18.40 46.61 -35.08
CA THR A 39 18.55 47.26 -33.74
C THR A 39 17.17 47.65 -33.09
N LEU A 40 16.99 47.42 -31.78
CA LEU A 40 16.10 48.05 -30.75
C LEU A 40 14.55 48.19 -30.85
N GLU A 41 13.97 48.37 -29.64
CA GLU A 41 12.60 48.70 -29.16
C GLU A 41 12.27 50.23 -29.24
N PRO A 42 11.18 50.85 -28.67
CA PRO A 42 10.08 50.35 -27.78
C PRO A 42 8.61 50.84 -28.05
N ALA A 43 7.67 50.30 -27.25
CA ALA A 43 6.52 50.95 -26.55
C ALA A 43 5.34 51.73 -27.21
N ALA A 44 4.13 51.33 -26.77
CA ALA A 44 3.01 52.13 -26.19
C ALA A 44 1.84 52.77 -27.00
N ALA A 45 0.63 52.43 -26.51
CA ALA A 45 -0.63 53.22 -26.38
C ALA A 45 -1.46 53.69 -27.61
N GLY A 46 -2.80 53.57 -27.51
CA GLY A 46 -3.75 54.27 -28.40
C GLY A 46 -5.09 53.55 -28.72
N GLN A 47 -6.10 53.65 -27.85
CA GLN A 47 -7.53 53.56 -28.23
C GLN A 47 -8.05 54.99 -28.60
N PRO A 48 -9.23 55.21 -29.23
CA PRO A 48 -10.39 54.32 -29.37
C PRO A 48 -11.12 54.29 -30.76
N THR A 49 -12.31 53.67 -30.76
CA THR A 49 -13.46 53.66 -31.70
C THR A 49 -13.82 54.99 -32.41
N PRO A 50 -14.62 55.03 -33.52
CA PRO A 50 -15.75 54.12 -33.84
C PRO A 50 -15.97 53.70 -35.31
N ALA A 51 -17.04 52.91 -35.55
CA ALA A 51 -17.56 52.51 -36.87
C ALA A 51 -18.45 53.60 -37.53
N PRO A 52 -18.80 53.48 -38.82
CA PRO A 52 -20.15 52.97 -39.12
C PRO A 52 -20.36 52.16 -40.45
N ALA A 53 -21.40 51.33 -40.42
CA ALA A 53 -22.42 51.01 -41.47
C ALA A 53 -22.09 50.63 -42.95
N ASN A 54 -22.82 49.58 -43.39
CA ASN A 54 -23.47 49.35 -44.70
C ASN A 54 -22.69 49.24 -46.03
N SER A 55 -22.55 48.00 -46.51
CA SER A 55 -23.19 47.50 -47.76
C SER A 55 -23.24 45.97 -47.68
N GLN A 56 -24.38 45.27 -47.70
CA GLN A 56 -25.49 45.21 -48.68
C GLN A 56 -25.18 44.33 -49.90
N PHE A 57 -25.59 43.07 -49.82
CA PHE A 57 -26.29 42.37 -50.91
C PHE A 57 -27.19 41.30 -50.28
N GLY A 58 -28.40 41.13 -50.79
CA GLY A 58 -29.39 40.16 -50.27
C GLY A 58 -30.25 39.60 -51.39
N VAL A 59 -30.94 38.51 -51.09
CA VAL A 59 -31.97 37.91 -51.94
C VAL A 59 -33.12 37.47 -51.03
N GLU A 60 -34.32 37.96 -51.28
CA GLU A 60 -35.58 37.55 -50.62
C GLU A 60 -36.01 36.16 -51.15
N TYR A 61 -36.90 35.37 -50.56
CA TYR A 61 -38.24 35.65 -49.99
C TYR A 61 -38.56 34.60 -48.91
N THR A 62 -39.01 34.98 -47.71
CA THR A 62 -40.42 35.10 -47.23
C THR A 62 -41.27 33.81 -47.33
N LEU A 63 -42.27 33.56 -46.46
CA LEU A 63 -42.93 34.41 -45.46
C LEU A 63 -43.32 33.62 -44.18
N THR A 64 -43.84 34.34 -43.19
CA THR A 64 -44.32 33.98 -41.83
C THR A 64 -45.53 32.99 -41.80
N GLU A 65 -46.14 32.58 -40.67
CA GLU A 65 -46.29 33.22 -39.34
C GLU A 65 -46.53 32.25 -38.16
N ALA A 66 -46.96 32.75 -37.00
CA ALA A 66 -47.02 32.06 -35.71
C ALA A 66 -48.45 31.89 -35.14
N PHE A 67 -48.55 31.18 -33.99
CA PHE A 67 -49.60 31.13 -32.94
C PHE A 67 -50.84 32.05 -33.08
N PRO A 68 -52.08 31.60 -32.69
CA PRO A 68 -52.31 31.07 -31.33
C PRO A 68 -53.47 30.06 -31.05
N ASP A 69 -53.36 29.41 -29.87
CA ASP A 69 -54.38 29.04 -28.85
C ASP A 69 -55.72 28.27 -29.16
N LEU A 70 -56.32 27.75 -28.08
CA LEU A 70 -57.67 27.19 -27.86
C LEU A 70 -57.99 25.74 -28.32
N GLN A 71 -58.55 24.97 -27.38
CA GLN A 71 -59.30 23.72 -27.59
C GLN A 71 -60.80 24.03 -27.85
N PRO A 72 -61.63 23.09 -28.38
CA PRO A 72 -62.24 22.08 -27.49
C PRO A 72 -62.57 20.69 -28.08
N ASP A 73 -62.36 19.67 -27.23
CA ASP A 73 -63.29 18.58 -26.83
C ASP A 73 -63.94 17.56 -27.82
N ASN A 74 -63.97 16.28 -27.37
CA ASN A 74 -64.86 15.13 -27.72
C ASN A 74 -65.00 14.66 -29.21
N SER A 75 -65.27 13.38 -29.56
CA SER A 75 -65.31 12.04 -28.91
C SER A 75 -65.50 10.96 -30.04
N LEU A 76 -65.61 9.62 -29.90
CA LEU A 76 -65.54 8.60 -28.82
C LEU A 76 -65.34 7.20 -29.48
N VAL A 77 -64.57 6.25 -28.92
CA VAL A 77 -64.93 4.79 -28.83
C VAL A 77 -64.02 4.00 -27.86
N ASP A 78 -64.66 3.21 -26.99
CA ASP A 78 -64.30 1.90 -26.40
C ASP A 78 -62.93 1.66 -25.71
N ALA A 79 -62.83 2.08 -24.43
CA ALA A 79 -62.95 1.25 -23.19
C ALA A 79 -62.41 -0.22 -23.10
N PRO A 80 -62.23 -0.84 -21.89
CA PRO A 80 -62.34 -0.33 -20.50
C PRO A 80 -61.18 -0.70 -19.53
N SER A 81 -61.18 -0.06 -18.34
CA SER A 81 -60.74 -0.49 -16.97
C SER A 81 -59.54 -1.45 -16.76
N THR A 82 -58.65 -1.24 -15.77
CA THR A 82 -58.97 -1.12 -14.32
C THR A 82 -57.80 -0.47 -13.54
N ALA A 83 -58.02 0.01 -12.30
CA ALA A 83 -57.13 0.93 -11.60
C ALA A 83 -56.32 0.36 -10.40
N LEU A 84 -55.19 1.04 -10.12
CA LEU A 84 -54.52 1.29 -8.82
C LEU A 84 -54.01 0.13 -7.94
N SER A 85 -52.75 0.25 -7.53
CA SER A 85 -52.24 -0.12 -6.19
C SER A 85 -50.97 0.69 -5.84
N PRO A 86 -50.79 1.15 -4.59
CA PRO A 86 -49.61 1.91 -4.16
C PRO A 86 -48.38 1.02 -3.86
N PRO A 87 -47.16 1.57 -3.76
CA PRO A 87 -45.95 0.82 -3.41
C PRO A 87 -45.96 0.33 -1.94
N PRO A 88 -45.26 -0.79 -1.63
CA PRO A 88 -45.25 -1.40 -0.30
C PRO A 88 -44.37 -0.65 0.72
N PRO A 89 -44.64 -0.78 2.03
CA PRO A 89 -43.82 -0.20 3.10
C PRO A 89 -42.48 -0.94 3.30
N PRO A 90 -41.48 -0.30 3.92
CA PRO A 90 -40.18 -0.91 4.20
C PRO A 90 -40.25 -1.98 5.31
N PRO A 91 -39.29 -2.93 5.34
CA PRO A 91 -39.26 -4.02 6.33
C PRO A 91 -38.85 -3.55 7.73
N PRO A 92 -39.28 -4.27 8.80
CA PRO A 92 -38.93 -3.94 10.19
C PRO A 92 -37.47 -4.29 10.54
N PRO A 93 -36.88 -3.64 11.56
CA PRO A 93 -35.52 -3.93 12.03
C PRO A 93 -35.41 -5.29 12.75
N PRO A 94 -34.22 -5.90 12.79
CA PRO A 94 -34.00 -7.19 13.44
C PRO A 94 -34.10 -7.13 14.97
N PRO A 95 -34.51 -8.22 15.64
CA PRO A 95 -34.62 -8.27 17.10
C PRO A 95 -33.24 -8.35 17.80
N PRO A 96 -33.12 -7.81 19.03
CA PRO A 96 -31.89 -7.94 19.82
C PRO A 96 -31.65 -9.40 20.26
N PRO A 97 -30.38 -9.80 20.49
CA PRO A 97 -30.03 -11.16 20.87
C PRO A 97 -30.59 -11.51 22.26
N ARG A 98 -31.33 -12.62 22.35
CA ARG A 98 -31.75 -13.20 23.63
C ARG A 98 -30.55 -13.78 24.37
N ALA A 99 -30.33 -13.35 25.60
CA ALA A 99 -29.38 -13.97 26.51
C ALA A 99 -29.77 -15.43 26.80
N VAL A 100 -28.78 -16.32 26.84
CA VAL A 100 -28.98 -17.73 27.22
C VAL A 100 -28.87 -17.84 28.73
N ASN A 101 -30.02 -17.97 29.41
CA ASN A 101 -30.03 -18.36 30.83
C ASN A 101 -29.58 -19.82 30.96
N ASN A 102 -28.52 -20.06 31.72
CA ASN A 102 -28.25 -21.37 32.30
C ASN A 102 -28.03 -21.22 33.80
N THR A 103 -29.10 -21.41 34.58
CA THR A 103 -29.05 -21.51 36.03
C THR A 103 -28.40 -22.83 36.46
N THR A 104 -27.66 -22.83 37.58
CA THR A 104 -27.88 -23.73 38.74
C THR A 104 -26.73 -23.66 39.75
N SER A 105 -27.01 -23.18 40.98
CA SER A 105 -26.28 -23.44 42.24
C SER A 105 -24.79 -23.01 42.34
N ARG A 106 -24.24 -22.68 43.53
CA ARG A 106 -24.82 -22.62 44.89
C ARG A 106 -23.97 -21.69 45.79
N HIS A 107 -24.61 -21.17 46.83
CA HIS A 107 -24.00 -20.62 48.06
C HIS A 107 -23.11 -19.36 47.93
N SER A 108 -22.87 -18.61 49.01
CA SER A 108 -23.72 -18.16 50.14
C SER A 108 -22.89 -17.24 51.02
N THR A 109 -23.48 -16.18 51.58
CA THR A 109 -22.83 -15.16 52.45
C THR A 109 -21.76 -14.31 51.74
N GLY A 110 -21.59 -13.04 52.07
CA GLY A 110 -22.40 -12.19 52.95
C GLY A 110 -21.62 -10.95 53.41
N THR A 111 -22.31 -9.81 53.56
CA THR A 111 -21.81 -8.51 54.08
C THR A 111 -20.61 -7.88 53.33
N GLY A 112 -20.58 -6.58 53.02
CA GLY A 112 -21.57 -5.51 53.19
C GLY A 112 -20.89 -4.19 53.60
N THR A 113 -21.32 -3.06 53.00
CA THR A 113 -20.85 -1.68 53.30
C THR A 113 -19.36 -1.40 53.01
N SER A 114 -18.87 -0.16 52.96
CA SER A 114 -19.41 1.08 52.35
C SER A 114 -18.27 2.11 52.25
N SER A 115 -18.23 2.87 51.15
CA SER A 115 -17.74 4.27 51.05
C SER A 115 -16.39 4.70 51.67
N ARG A 116 -15.56 5.28 50.78
CA ARG A 116 -14.90 6.61 50.91
C ARG A 116 -13.52 6.78 51.60
N ASP A 117 -12.73 7.58 50.87
CA ASP A 117 -11.90 8.74 51.27
C ASP A 117 -10.54 8.58 52.00
N SER A 118 -9.50 9.00 51.27
CA SER A 118 -8.47 9.99 51.67
C SER A 118 -7.33 9.65 52.65
N SER A 119 -6.15 9.38 52.05
CA SER A 119 -4.86 10.06 52.25
C SER A 119 -4.50 10.73 53.61
N THR A 120 -3.38 10.32 54.20
CA THR A 120 -2.32 11.15 54.84
C THR A 120 -1.12 10.21 55.11
N TYR A 121 0.10 10.47 54.61
CA TYR A 121 1.20 11.31 55.13
C TYR A 121 2.17 10.57 56.07
N ALA A 122 3.32 11.23 56.33
CA ALA A 122 4.47 10.83 57.15
C ALA A 122 5.59 10.02 56.46
N ASP A 123 6.89 10.22 56.77
CA ASP A 123 7.69 11.37 57.25
C ASP A 123 9.20 10.99 57.11
N ASP A 124 10.14 11.92 57.31
CA ASP A 124 11.58 11.86 57.73
C ASP A 124 12.48 10.61 57.41
N ASP A 125 13.81 10.65 57.23
CA ASP A 125 14.86 11.56 57.74
C ASP A 125 16.25 11.33 57.04
N ASP A 126 17.25 12.12 57.45
CA ASP A 126 18.70 11.82 57.60
C ASP A 126 19.69 11.67 56.39
N SER A 127 20.36 12.80 56.11
CA SER A 127 21.83 13.00 56.03
C SER A 127 22.78 12.47 54.92
N SER A 128 23.59 13.44 54.45
CA SER A 128 25.07 13.40 54.23
C SER A 128 25.67 12.72 52.97
N ASP A 129 26.78 13.22 52.40
CA ASP A 129 27.28 14.62 52.25
C ASP A 129 28.38 14.66 51.16
N ASP A 130 28.77 15.86 50.70
CA ASP A 130 30.00 16.22 49.95
C ASP A 130 30.29 15.54 48.57
N SER A 131 30.99 16.16 47.61
CA SER A 131 31.16 17.59 47.25
C SER A 131 31.96 17.75 45.95
N ALA A 132 32.03 18.98 45.44
CA ALA A 132 33.04 19.54 44.51
C ALA A 132 33.16 18.91 43.09
N SER A 133 32.95 19.64 41.98
CA SER A 133 33.68 20.85 41.48
C SER A 133 35.06 20.51 40.88
N GLN A 134 35.53 21.11 39.77
CA GLN A 134 34.98 22.18 38.91
C GLN A 134 35.77 22.30 37.58
N VAL A 135 35.29 23.17 36.65
CA VAL A 135 36.12 24.03 35.73
C VAL A 135 36.94 23.33 34.61
N SER A 136 37.17 23.88 33.40
CA SER A 136 36.49 24.88 32.53
C SER A 136 37.21 24.93 31.16
N VAL A 137 36.82 25.89 30.31
CA VAL A 137 37.60 26.57 29.25
C VAL A 137 37.47 26.02 27.82
N SER A 138 36.93 26.87 26.95
CA SER A 138 36.89 26.77 25.50
C SER A 138 38.15 27.34 24.86
N THR A 139 38.52 26.92 23.64
CA THR A 139 39.11 27.85 22.65
C THR A 139 38.96 27.32 21.21
N VAL A 140 39.26 28.20 20.24
CA VAL A 140 38.97 28.08 18.80
C VAL A 140 40.29 27.96 18.02
N THR A 141 40.24 27.73 16.70
CA THR A 141 40.99 28.47 15.64
C THR A 141 41.79 27.64 14.61
N THR A 142 41.63 28.04 13.33
CA THR A 142 42.52 27.88 12.14
C THR A 142 42.81 26.52 11.47
N SER A 143 42.43 26.48 10.18
CA SER A 143 43.18 25.83 9.08
C SER A 143 44.42 26.67 8.68
N PRO A 144 45.35 26.16 7.83
CA PRO A 144 45.32 26.62 6.43
C PRO A 144 45.76 25.61 5.32
N THR A 145 44.93 25.53 4.29
CA THR A 145 45.15 25.69 2.83
C THR A 145 46.49 25.38 2.10
N GLN A 146 46.34 24.99 0.81
CA GLN A 146 47.30 25.07 -0.34
C GLN A 146 48.40 23.97 -0.46
N HIS A 147 48.86 23.54 -1.66
CA HIS A 147 48.47 23.82 -3.06
C HIS A 147 48.93 22.69 -4.04
N THR A 148 48.42 22.69 -5.29
CA THR A 148 48.98 22.05 -6.52
C THR A 148 49.09 20.51 -6.60
N ALA A 149 49.08 19.85 -7.78
CA ALA A 149 48.54 20.17 -9.12
C ALA A 149 48.51 18.88 -10.02
N GLU A 150 47.96 19.05 -11.22
CA GLU A 150 48.10 18.19 -12.43
C GLU A 150 47.44 16.79 -12.50
N THR A 151 47.06 16.48 -13.74
CA THR A 151 46.42 15.26 -14.27
C THR A 151 47.25 14.79 -15.48
N PRO A 152 46.87 13.81 -16.33
CA PRO A 152 46.07 12.59 -16.14
C PRO A 152 46.78 11.31 -16.69
N ARG A 153 46.11 10.16 -16.58
CA ARG A 153 45.94 9.06 -17.60
C ARG A 153 46.20 7.62 -17.09
N THR A 154 45.37 6.73 -17.63
CA THR A 154 45.33 5.26 -17.51
C THR A 154 45.47 4.63 -18.91
N PRO A 155 45.30 3.30 -19.11
CA PRO A 155 45.87 2.11 -18.44
C PRO A 155 46.82 1.38 -19.46
N PRO A 156 47.04 0.03 -19.48
CA PRO A 156 46.02 -0.90 -20.04
C PRO A 156 46.06 -2.41 -19.62
N ARG A 157 45.02 -3.15 -20.08
CA ARG A 157 44.99 -4.56 -20.53
C ARG A 157 45.22 -5.77 -19.58
N SER A 158 44.25 -6.69 -19.62
CA SER A 158 44.38 -8.15 -19.40
C SER A 158 44.71 -8.89 -20.72
N PRO A 159 45.06 -10.19 -20.65
CA PRO A 159 44.30 -11.20 -21.43
C PRO A 159 44.08 -12.53 -20.70
N ALA A 160 43.31 -13.44 -21.31
CA ALA A 160 42.98 -14.79 -20.81
C ALA A 160 43.51 -15.92 -21.73
N PRO A 161 43.40 -17.18 -21.31
CA PRO A 161 42.87 -18.22 -22.23
C PRO A 161 41.79 -19.12 -21.61
N ARG A 162 41.19 -20.00 -22.43
CA ARG A 162 40.10 -20.95 -22.08
C ARG A 162 40.61 -22.39 -21.96
N TYR A 163 39.86 -23.28 -21.26
CA TYR A 163 39.32 -24.51 -21.87
C TYR A 163 38.22 -25.21 -21.02
N SER A 164 37.18 -25.69 -21.72
CA SER A 164 36.21 -26.79 -21.45
C SER A 164 35.52 -27.04 -20.07
N SER A 165 34.18 -26.84 -20.11
CA SER A 165 33.09 -27.80 -19.75
C SER A 165 32.70 -28.22 -18.31
N THR A 166 31.36 -28.33 -18.15
CA THR A 166 30.53 -29.23 -17.32
C THR A 166 30.22 -28.95 -15.83
N VAL A 167 29.05 -28.30 -15.63
CA VAL A 167 27.93 -28.66 -14.72
C VAL A 167 28.15 -28.71 -13.19
N SER A 168 27.51 -27.75 -12.51
CA SER A 168 27.23 -27.66 -11.07
C SER A 168 26.13 -28.66 -10.61
N ALA A 169 25.86 -28.93 -9.32
CA ALA A 169 26.43 -28.45 -8.05
C ALA A 169 26.23 -29.52 -6.95
N SER A 170 26.86 -29.37 -5.79
CA SER A 170 26.57 -30.17 -4.59
C SER A 170 26.48 -29.27 -3.35
N ALA A 171 25.52 -29.55 -2.45
CA ALA A 171 25.24 -28.78 -1.25
C ALA A 171 25.10 -29.69 -0.01
N SER A 172 25.28 -29.12 1.18
CA SER A 172 25.56 -29.84 2.43
C SER A 172 24.33 -30.49 3.12
N PRO A 173 24.52 -31.45 4.06
CA PRO A 173 23.44 -32.31 4.56
C PRO A 173 23.05 -32.10 6.05
N SER A 174 21.82 -32.47 6.42
CA SER A 174 21.35 -33.00 7.74
C SER A 174 19.81 -32.92 7.87
N PRO A 175 19.14 -33.62 8.83
CA PRO A 175 19.52 -34.84 9.59
C PRO A 175 18.46 -35.97 9.41
N ALA A 176 18.53 -37.06 10.20
CA ALA A 176 17.65 -38.23 10.11
C ALA A 176 16.76 -38.48 11.37
N PRO A 177 15.55 -39.06 11.21
CA PRO A 177 14.74 -39.70 12.26
C PRO A 177 14.80 -41.27 12.17
N PRO A 178 14.21 -42.06 13.12
CA PRO A 178 14.92 -43.24 13.65
C PRO A 178 14.51 -44.64 13.16
N THR A 179 15.31 -45.63 13.54
CA THR A 179 15.22 -47.07 13.21
C THR A 179 14.26 -47.89 14.08
N THR A 180 13.64 -48.91 13.50
CA THR A 180 12.96 -50.04 14.19
C THR A 180 13.19 -51.38 13.42
N PRO A 181 12.89 -52.56 13.99
CA PRO A 181 13.70 -53.80 13.79
C PRO A 181 13.37 -54.67 12.54
N PRO A 182 14.13 -55.75 12.25
CA PRO A 182 14.28 -56.25 10.87
C PRO A 182 13.21 -57.22 10.36
N ARG A 183 13.14 -57.32 9.02
CA ARG A 183 12.28 -58.22 8.24
C ARG A 183 12.39 -59.70 8.65
N SER A 184 11.24 -60.33 8.87
CA SER A 184 11.06 -61.77 8.59
C SER A 184 10.88 -62.01 7.08
N ARG A 185 11.15 -63.24 6.63
CA ARG A 185 11.08 -63.65 5.21
C ARG A 185 9.64 -63.64 4.68
N ARG A 186 9.36 -62.85 3.62
CA ARG A 186 8.21 -63.08 2.72
C ARG A 186 8.61 -62.91 1.24
N THR A 187 8.65 -64.05 0.54
CA THR A 187 8.16 -64.36 -0.82
C THR A 187 8.31 -63.36 -1.99
N ARG A 188 8.59 -63.91 -3.18
CA ARG A 188 8.91 -63.21 -4.45
C ARG A 188 7.77 -62.36 -5.07
N ASN A 189 6.54 -62.43 -4.55
CA ASN A 189 5.33 -61.97 -5.27
C ASN A 189 5.23 -60.44 -5.48
N SER A 190 6.06 -59.62 -4.83
CA SER A 190 5.97 -58.15 -4.90
C SER A 190 6.24 -57.52 -6.29
N LEU A 191 6.76 -58.29 -7.26
CA LEU A 191 7.07 -57.78 -8.61
C LEU A 191 5.91 -57.95 -9.60
N ALA A 192 5.03 -58.93 -9.41
CA ALA A 192 3.92 -59.22 -10.32
C ALA A 192 2.84 -58.11 -10.29
N ASN A 193 2.37 -57.77 -9.09
CA ASN A 193 1.30 -56.77 -8.89
C ASN A 193 1.66 -55.35 -9.35
N ARG A 194 2.94 -55.06 -9.64
CA ARG A 194 3.37 -53.77 -10.22
C ARG A 194 3.39 -53.77 -11.76
N ALA A 195 3.37 -54.96 -12.39
CA ALA A 195 3.27 -55.10 -13.84
C ALA A 195 1.80 -55.12 -14.32
N GLN A 196 0.89 -55.75 -13.56
CA GLN A 196 -0.54 -55.89 -13.90
C GLN A 196 -1.21 -54.58 -14.36
N PRO A 197 -1.11 -53.43 -13.65
CA PRO A 197 -1.77 -52.20 -14.10
C PRO A 197 -1.23 -51.67 -15.44
N ALA A 198 0.04 -51.91 -15.74
CA ALA A 198 0.65 -51.49 -17.01
C ALA A 198 0.27 -52.42 -18.17
N LEU A 199 0.17 -53.73 -17.91
CA LEU A 199 -0.30 -54.73 -18.88
C LEU A 199 -1.78 -54.52 -19.22
N HIS A 200 -2.63 -54.34 -18.20
CA HIS A 200 -4.05 -54.02 -18.39
C HIS A 200 -4.24 -52.68 -19.13
N ALA A 201 -3.48 -51.63 -18.79
CA ALA A 201 -3.52 -50.37 -19.54
C ALA A 201 -3.15 -50.54 -21.03
N ALA A 202 -2.20 -51.43 -21.35
CA ALA A 202 -1.87 -51.78 -22.72
C ALA A 202 -2.97 -52.61 -23.42
N ARG A 203 -3.63 -53.54 -22.72
CA ARG A 203 -4.82 -54.28 -23.20
C ARG A 203 -5.95 -53.33 -23.59
N VAL A 204 -6.33 -52.42 -22.69
CA VAL A 204 -7.38 -51.41 -22.90
C VAL A 204 -7.04 -50.51 -24.09
N GLN A 205 -5.79 -50.04 -24.21
CA GLN A 205 -5.36 -49.25 -25.38
C GLN A 205 -5.48 -50.02 -26.70
N ARG A 206 -5.09 -51.30 -26.74
CA ARG A 206 -5.24 -52.16 -27.93
C ARG A 206 -6.72 -52.36 -28.30
N SER A 207 -7.57 -52.75 -27.35
CA SER A 207 -9.02 -52.93 -27.53
C SER A 207 -9.70 -51.64 -28.04
N ALA A 208 -9.32 -50.48 -27.48
CA ALA A 208 -9.82 -49.19 -27.92
C ALA A 208 -9.37 -48.83 -29.35
N THR A 209 -8.12 -49.11 -29.75
CA THR A 209 -7.68 -48.90 -31.14
C THR A 209 -8.38 -49.85 -32.12
N LEU A 210 -8.55 -51.14 -31.78
CA LEU A 210 -9.26 -52.09 -32.65
C LEU A 210 -10.74 -51.69 -32.84
N SER A 211 -11.36 -51.14 -31.81
CA SER A 211 -12.72 -50.59 -31.86
C SER A 211 -12.86 -49.32 -32.72
N SER A 212 -11.76 -48.70 -33.15
CA SER A 212 -11.74 -47.48 -33.98
C SER A 212 -11.54 -47.71 -35.48
N ILE A 213 -11.35 -48.97 -35.91
CA ILE A 213 -11.07 -49.32 -37.31
C ILE A 213 -12.39 -49.72 -38.02
N SER A 214 -12.92 -48.83 -38.86
CA SER A 214 -14.05 -49.17 -39.74
C SER A 214 -13.62 -50.12 -40.86
N LEU A 215 -14.42 -51.18 -41.08
CA LEU A 215 -14.26 -52.07 -42.24
C LEU A 215 -14.56 -51.32 -43.56
N PRO A 216 -13.84 -51.63 -44.65
CA PRO A 216 -14.07 -50.99 -45.94
C PRO A 216 -15.43 -51.40 -46.54
N LYS A 217 -16.18 -50.39 -46.99
CA LYS A 217 -17.51 -50.55 -47.58
C LYS A 217 -17.41 -51.31 -48.91
N ARG A 218 -18.21 -52.37 -49.09
CA ARG A 218 -18.38 -53.02 -50.40
C ARG A 218 -19.21 -52.12 -51.32
N ASP A 219 -18.57 -51.48 -52.29
CA ASP A 219 -19.27 -50.67 -53.29
C ASP A 219 -19.96 -51.54 -54.35
N SER A 220 -21.18 -51.14 -54.70
CA SER A 220 -22.04 -51.82 -55.67
C SER A 220 -21.77 -51.30 -57.09
N LEU A 221 -21.22 -52.14 -57.96
CA LEU A 221 -21.07 -51.88 -59.38
C LEU A 221 -22.03 -52.75 -60.23
N LYS A 222 -22.33 -52.27 -61.44
CA LYS A 222 -23.59 -52.57 -62.15
C LYS A 222 -23.57 -53.88 -62.95
N ASP A 223 -24.75 -54.49 -63.04
CA ASP A 223 -25.11 -55.57 -63.96
C ASP A 223 -24.96 -55.20 -65.44
N PRO A 224 -24.62 -56.17 -66.30
CA PRO A 224 -25.26 -56.24 -67.62
C PRO A 224 -25.84 -57.63 -67.95
N THR A 225 -27.17 -57.67 -68.03
CA THR A 225 -28.05 -58.78 -68.45
C THR A 225 -27.56 -59.66 -69.63
N LYS A 226 -27.85 -60.98 -69.57
CA LYS A 226 -28.46 -61.75 -70.69
C LYS A 226 -28.96 -63.18 -70.34
N THR A 227 -30.28 -63.29 -70.13
CA THR A 227 -31.22 -64.32 -70.64
C THR A 227 -30.75 -65.78 -70.92
N LYS A 228 -31.36 -66.78 -70.26
CA LYS A 228 -32.45 -67.64 -70.84
C LYS A 228 -32.94 -68.81 -69.95
N SER A 229 -34.18 -69.23 -70.21
CA SER A 229 -34.77 -70.58 -70.04
C SER A 229 -35.15 -71.16 -68.66
N PHE A 230 -36.35 -70.79 -68.19
CA PHE A 230 -37.52 -71.67 -67.95
C PHE A 230 -37.42 -73.15 -67.49
N GLN A 231 -38.39 -73.50 -66.62
CA GLN A 231 -39.08 -74.81 -66.44
C GLN A 231 -38.33 -75.92 -65.65
N ARG A 232 -39.00 -76.89 -64.97
CA ARG A 232 -40.44 -77.28 -64.98
C ARG A 232 -41.00 -77.87 -63.65
N HIS A 233 -42.31 -78.12 -63.66
CA HIS A 233 -43.29 -78.50 -62.62
C HIS A 233 -42.96 -79.55 -61.54
N SER A 234 -43.59 -79.29 -60.39
CA SER A 234 -44.33 -80.20 -59.49
C SER A 234 -45.01 -81.45 -60.11
N SER A 235 -45.03 -82.56 -59.36
CA SER A 235 -46.25 -83.32 -58.95
C SER A 235 -45.85 -84.54 -58.09
N ALA A 236 -46.81 -85.34 -57.59
CA ALA A 236 -46.59 -86.37 -56.57
C ALA A 236 -47.29 -87.70 -56.91
N SER A 237 -46.85 -88.83 -56.33
CA SER A 237 -47.70 -89.85 -55.63
C SER A 237 -46.91 -91.11 -55.20
N SER A 238 -47.58 -91.96 -54.42
CA SER A 238 -47.28 -93.35 -54.00
C SER A 238 -46.90 -94.31 -55.17
N HIS A 239 -46.26 -95.47 -54.98
CA HIS A 239 -46.56 -96.56 -54.02
C HIS A 239 -45.33 -97.38 -53.53
N ALA A 240 -45.50 -98.65 -53.13
CA ALA A 240 -44.72 -99.30 -52.06
C ALA A 240 -44.10 -100.69 -52.38
N SER A 241 -43.44 -101.25 -51.35
CA SER A 241 -43.05 -102.67 -51.12
C SER A 241 -41.97 -103.32 -51.98
N SER A 242 -40.80 -103.58 -51.37
CA SER A 242 -40.44 -104.93 -50.89
C SER A 242 -39.23 -104.89 -49.93
N ASP A 243 -39.21 -105.80 -48.95
CA ASP A 243 -38.14 -106.04 -47.96
C ASP A 243 -37.39 -107.34 -48.36
N PRO A 244 -36.12 -107.60 -47.96
CA PRO A 244 -35.94 -108.16 -46.61
C PRO A 244 -34.61 -107.84 -45.87
N ALA A 245 -34.76 -107.48 -44.60
CA ALA A 245 -34.07 -108.05 -43.42
C ALA A 245 -32.52 -108.07 -43.35
N GLY A 246 -31.96 -107.23 -42.48
CA GLY A 246 -30.59 -107.34 -41.93
C GLY A 246 -30.49 -106.62 -40.58
N ALA A 247 -30.03 -107.28 -39.52
CA ALA A 247 -30.22 -106.84 -38.13
C ALA A 247 -29.19 -105.83 -37.60
N ALA A 248 -29.64 -104.78 -36.90
CA ALA A 248 -28.95 -104.12 -35.77
C ALA A 248 -29.83 -103.01 -35.12
N PRO A 249 -30.24 -103.12 -33.83
CA PRO A 249 -30.96 -102.06 -33.12
C PRO A 249 -30.11 -101.39 -32.02
N ASP A 250 -29.56 -100.18 -32.26
CA ASP A 250 -29.12 -99.31 -31.14
C ASP A 250 -28.96 -97.80 -31.46
N GLN A 251 -28.45 -97.44 -32.65
CA GLN A 251 -28.05 -96.05 -32.96
C GLN A 251 -29.16 -94.97 -32.77
N LYS A 252 -30.44 -95.32 -32.93
CA LYS A 252 -31.56 -94.37 -32.73
C LYS A 252 -31.71 -93.92 -31.27
N SER A 253 -31.24 -94.69 -30.30
CA SER A 253 -31.30 -94.32 -28.87
C SER A 253 -30.35 -93.16 -28.54
N ALA A 254 -29.11 -93.20 -29.06
CA ALA A 254 -28.10 -92.19 -28.77
C ALA A 254 -28.42 -90.83 -29.39
N LEU A 255 -28.86 -90.81 -30.65
CA LEU A 255 -29.25 -89.58 -31.37
C LEU A 255 -30.40 -88.85 -30.66
N SER A 256 -31.48 -89.56 -30.31
CA SER A 256 -32.60 -88.99 -29.54
C SER A 256 -32.18 -88.45 -28.17
N LYS A 257 -31.27 -89.12 -27.45
CA LYS A 257 -30.74 -88.64 -26.17
C LYS A 257 -29.94 -87.34 -26.31
N MET A 258 -29.25 -87.13 -27.43
CA MET A 258 -28.52 -85.89 -27.71
C MET A 258 -29.47 -84.73 -28.03
N ASP A 259 -30.51 -84.97 -28.84
CA ASP A 259 -31.55 -83.99 -29.17
C ASP A 259 -32.36 -83.50 -27.96
N HIS A 260 -32.41 -84.25 -26.86
CA HIS A 260 -33.12 -83.82 -25.65
C HIS A 260 -32.27 -82.99 -24.68
N LYS A 261 -30.93 -83.10 -24.70
CA LYS A 261 -30.06 -82.39 -23.75
C LYS A 261 -30.09 -80.87 -23.91
N TRP A 262 -29.91 -80.37 -25.13
CA TRP A 262 -29.88 -78.91 -25.38
C TRP A 262 -31.22 -78.23 -25.07
N ILE A 263 -32.35 -78.94 -25.30
CA ILE A 263 -33.70 -78.44 -24.95
C ILE A 263 -33.86 -78.31 -23.42
N ASN A 264 -33.23 -79.21 -22.64
CA ASN A 264 -33.24 -79.11 -21.18
C ASN A 264 -32.43 -77.90 -20.69
N VAL A 265 -31.23 -77.68 -21.23
CA VAL A 265 -30.40 -76.49 -20.93
C VAL A 265 -31.16 -75.20 -21.29
N GLN A 266 -31.78 -75.15 -22.47
CA GLN A 266 -32.54 -73.99 -22.91
C GLN A 266 -33.75 -73.71 -22.00
N GLN A 267 -34.47 -74.75 -21.54
CA GLN A 267 -35.54 -74.58 -20.56
C GLN A 267 -35.02 -74.11 -19.19
N LYS A 268 -33.92 -74.69 -18.69
CA LYS A 268 -33.26 -74.30 -17.42
C LYS A 268 -32.91 -72.80 -17.45
N THR A 269 -32.24 -72.37 -18.51
CA THR A 269 -31.80 -70.98 -18.74
C THR A 269 -32.99 -70.02 -18.90
N PHE A 270 -34.01 -70.39 -19.69
CA PHE A 270 -35.18 -69.54 -19.92
C PHE A 270 -36.08 -69.44 -18.68
N THR A 271 -36.17 -70.50 -17.86
CA THR A 271 -36.85 -70.47 -16.56
C THR A 271 -36.14 -69.52 -15.59
N LYS A 272 -34.82 -69.68 -15.45
CA LYS A 272 -33.97 -68.77 -14.65
C LYS A 272 -34.14 -67.32 -15.12
N TRP A 273 -34.05 -67.05 -16.43
CA TRP A 273 -34.25 -65.71 -17.00
C TRP A 273 -35.64 -65.14 -16.67
N LEU A 274 -36.70 -65.93 -16.88
CA LEU A 274 -38.08 -65.51 -16.63
C LEU A 274 -38.25 -65.11 -15.16
N ASN A 275 -37.74 -65.93 -14.23
CA ASN A 275 -37.77 -65.64 -12.80
C ASN A 275 -37.12 -64.29 -12.45
N THR A 276 -35.96 -63.93 -13.04
CA THR A 276 -35.34 -62.59 -12.83
C THR A 276 -36.22 -61.40 -13.26
N LYS A 277 -37.28 -61.62 -14.05
CA LYS A 277 -38.21 -60.58 -14.51
C LYS A 277 -39.52 -60.53 -13.71
N ILE A 278 -39.91 -61.65 -13.08
CA ILE A 278 -41.17 -61.75 -12.30
C ILE A 278 -40.95 -61.78 -10.78
N GLU A 279 -39.70 -61.95 -10.32
CA GLU A 279 -39.30 -61.82 -8.91
C GLU A 279 -39.83 -60.53 -8.24
N PRO A 280 -39.78 -59.33 -8.86
CA PRO A 280 -40.36 -58.11 -8.29
C PRO A 280 -41.88 -58.15 -8.05
N ARG A 281 -42.59 -59.17 -8.56
CA ARG A 281 -44.03 -59.41 -8.34
C ARG A 281 -44.31 -60.55 -7.37
N GLY A 282 -43.29 -61.12 -6.73
CA GLY A 282 -43.43 -62.27 -5.83
C GLY A 282 -43.97 -63.52 -6.55
N LYS A 283 -43.49 -63.78 -7.77
CA LYS A 283 -43.85 -64.94 -8.60
C LYS A 283 -42.61 -65.74 -8.96
N GLU A 284 -42.78 -67.04 -9.11
CA GLU A 284 -41.73 -68.02 -9.43
C GLU A 284 -42.31 -69.05 -10.42
N VAL A 285 -41.54 -69.42 -11.44
CA VAL A 285 -41.79 -70.56 -12.34
C VAL A 285 -40.86 -71.71 -11.96
N LYS A 286 -41.41 -72.93 -11.92
CA LYS A 286 -40.71 -74.19 -11.63
C LYS A 286 -40.71 -75.12 -12.83
N ASP A 287 -41.83 -75.21 -13.54
CA ASP A 287 -41.88 -75.81 -14.88
C ASP A 287 -42.45 -74.80 -15.88
N LEU A 288 -41.57 -74.33 -16.77
CA LEU A 288 -41.89 -73.43 -17.87
C LEU A 288 -43.08 -73.90 -18.73
N VAL A 289 -43.31 -75.21 -18.83
CA VAL A 289 -44.41 -75.76 -19.64
C VAL A 289 -45.74 -75.70 -18.87
N ALA A 290 -45.77 -76.21 -17.64
CA ALA A 290 -46.98 -76.18 -16.81
C ALA A 290 -47.39 -74.75 -16.40
N ASP A 291 -46.45 -73.95 -15.89
CA ASP A 291 -46.72 -72.65 -15.25
C ASP A 291 -47.05 -71.53 -16.25
N LEU A 292 -46.74 -71.71 -17.55
CA LEU A 292 -47.20 -70.81 -18.62
C LEU A 292 -48.54 -71.23 -19.23
N SER A 293 -49.01 -72.47 -19.00
CA SER A 293 -50.22 -73.02 -19.64
C SER A 293 -51.54 -72.37 -19.21
N ASP A 294 -51.50 -71.45 -18.25
CA ASP A 294 -52.64 -70.66 -17.76
C ASP A 294 -52.67 -69.21 -18.28
N GLY A 295 -51.58 -68.78 -18.93
CA GLY A 295 -51.37 -67.43 -19.46
C GLY A 295 -51.12 -66.33 -18.42
N VAL A 296 -51.31 -66.56 -17.13
CA VAL A 296 -51.21 -65.51 -16.08
C VAL A 296 -49.76 -65.10 -15.86
N ILE A 297 -48.83 -66.07 -15.81
CA ILE A 297 -47.39 -65.78 -15.71
C ILE A 297 -46.88 -65.05 -16.97
N LEU A 298 -47.38 -65.41 -18.16
CA LEU A 298 -47.01 -64.74 -19.42
C LEU A 298 -47.45 -63.28 -19.44
N ILE A 299 -48.65 -62.98 -18.92
CA ILE A 299 -49.13 -61.60 -18.72
C ILE A 299 -48.19 -60.85 -17.76
N HIS A 300 -47.92 -61.39 -16.57
CA HIS A 300 -47.02 -60.74 -15.60
C HIS A 300 -45.62 -60.47 -16.16
N LEU A 301 -45.05 -61.42 -16.93
CA LEU A 301 -43.78 -61.25 -17.62
C LEU A 301 -43.83 -60.08 -18.62
N LEU A 302 -44.86 -60.02 -19.47
CA LEU A 302 -45.01 -58.95 -20.46
C LEU A 302 -45.22 -57.59 -19.80
N GLU A 303 -45.99 -57.50 -18.72
CA GLU A 303 -46.15 -56.25 -17.96
C GLU A 303 -44.83 -55.80 -17.32
N CYS A 304 -44.01 -56.72 -16.80
CA CYS A 304 -42.67 -56.41 -16.28
C CYS A 304 -41.66 -55.99 -17.36
N LEU A 305 -41.69 -56.62 -18.55
CA LEU A 305 -40.77 -56.30 -19.65
C LEU A 305 -41.13 -54.99 -20.38
N SER A 306 -42.39 -54.55 -20.27
CA SER A 306 -42.89 -53.36 -20.97
C SER A 306 -43.18 -52.15 -20.07
N ASN A 307 -43.35 -52.36 -18.76
CA ASN A 307 -43.88 -51.39 -17.80
C ASN A 307 -45.30 -50.85 -18.14
N GLU A 308 -46.06 -51.58 -18.94
CA GLU A 308 -47.47 -51.32 -19.24
C GLU A 308 -48.36 -52.44 -18.70
N SER A 309 -49.63 -52.17 -18.42
CA SER A 309 -50.58 -53.22 -18.05
C SER A 309 -51.31 -53.78 -19.26
N LEU A 310 -51.49 -55.10 -19.30
CA LEU A 310 -52.26 -55.80 -20.33
C LEU A 310 -53.79 -55.77 -20.04
N GLY A 311 -54.22 -55.07 -18.99
CA GLY A 311 -55.64 -54.85 -18.68
C GLY A 311 -56.28 -56.00 -17.89
N ARG A 312 -57.54 -56.32 -18.20
CA ARG A 312 -58.34 -57.28 -17.43
C ARG A 312 -58.22 -58.71 -17.97
N TYR A 313 -57.68 -59.61 -17.17
CA TYR A 313 -57.50 -61.03 -17.47
C TYR A 313 -58.08 -61.94 -16.35
N ALA A 314 -58.17 -63.24 -16.61
CA ALA A 314 -58.66 -64.22 -15.65
C ALA A 314 -57.53 -64.65 -14.71
N ALA A 315 -57.36 -63.94 -13.58
CA ALA A 315 -56.25 -64.15 -12.63
C ALA A 315 -56.25 -65.50 -11.85
N LYS A 316 -57.30 -66.32 -11.98
CA LYS A 316 -57.38 -67.71 -11.49
C LYS A 316 -58.20 -68.54 -12.50
N PRO A 317 -57.64 -68.87 -13.68
CA PRO A 317 -58.41 -69.44 -14.78
C PRO A 317 -58.69 -70.93 -14.52
N LYS A 318 -59.97 -71.32 -14.45
CA LYS A 318 -60.38 -72.71 -14.21
C LYS A 318 -60.71 -73.44 -15.51
N MET A 319 -61.31 -72.73 -16.47
CA MET A 319 -61.71 -73.30 -17.76
C MET A 319 -60.58 -73.18 -18.79
N ARG A 320 -60.44 -74.15 -19.70
CA ARG A 320 -59.50 -74.07 -20.84
C ARG A 320 -59.67 -72.77 -21.63
N VAL A 321 -60.91 -72.32 -21.84
CA VAL A 321 -61.24 -71.07 -22.53
C VAL A 321 -60.59 -69.86 -21.84
N GLN A 322 -60.64 -69.78 -20.51
CA GLN A 322 -60.01 -68.68 -19.74
C GLN A 322 -58.48 -68.69 -19.85
N ARG A 323 -57.86 -69.88 -19.90
CA ARG A 323 -56.41 -70.04 -20.14
C ARG A 323 -56.05 -69.58 -21.56
N PHE A 324 -56.87 -69.92 -22.55
CA PHE A 324 -56.73 -69.50 -23.94
C PHE A 324 -56.93 -67.98 -24.12
N GLU A 325 -57.89 -67.38 -23.43
CA GLU A 325 -58.10 -65.92 -23.40
C GLU A 325 -56.88 -65.19 -22.84
N ASN A 326 -56.35 -65.62 -21.69
CA ASN A 326 -55.13 -65.07 -21.08
C ASN A 326 -53.90 -65.20 -22.01
N ALA A 327 -53.71 -66.37 -22.62
CA ALA A 327 -52.62 -66.62 -23.57
C ALA A 327 -52.77 -65.73 -24.82
N ASN A 328 -53.95 -65.71 -25.45
CA ASN A 328 -54.22 -64.92 -26.65
C ASN A 328 -54.06 -63.41 -26.40
N LEU A 329 -54.51 -62.90 -25.25
CA LEU A 329 -54.25 -61.51 -24.82
C LEU A 329 -52.75 -61.19 -24.82
N SER A 330 -51.94 -62.09 -24.27
CA SER A 330 -50.48 -61.98 -24.25
C SER A 330 -49.88 -61.97 -25.65
N LEU A 331 -50.25 -62.93 -26.52
CA LEU A 331 -49.72 -63.00 -27.88
C LEU A 331 -50.15 -61.78 -28.72
N ASN A 332 -51.33 -61.22 -28.48
CA ASN A 332 -51.79 -60.02 -29.19
C ASN A 332 -51.06 -58.75 -28.75
N PHE A 333 -50.66 -58.64 -27.47
CA PHE A 333 -49.75 -57.58 -27.01
C PHE A 333 -48.33 -57.71 -27.61
N VAL A 334 -47.85 -58.93 -27.79
CA VAL A 334 -46.57 -59.18 -28.48
C VAL A 334 -46.66 -58.77 -29.96
N LYS A 335 -47.74 -59.16 -30.66
CA LYS A 335 -48.00 -58.76 -32.05
C LYS A 335 -48.15 -57.24 -32.23
N SER A 336 -48.84 -56.55 -31.32
CA SER A 336 -49.05 -55.08 -31.42
C SER A 336 -47.74 -54.29 -31.29
N ARG A 337 -46.73 -54.85 -30.61
CA ARG A 337 -45.35 -54.30 -30.55
C ARG A 337 -44.49 -54.63 -31.79
N GLY A 338 -45.10 -55.10 -32.88
CA GLY A 338 -44.43 -55.39 -34.15
C GLY A 338 -43.59 -56.66 -34.15
N ILE A 339 -43.77 -57.54 -33.17
CA ILE A 339 -42.98 -58.76 -32.99
C ILE A 339 -43.62 -59.87 -33.84
N GLN A 340 -42.85 -60.45 -34.77
CA GLN A 340 -43.34 -61.51 -35.64
C GLN A 340 -43.46 -62.84 -34.89
N MET A 341 -44.67 -63.41 -34.87
CA MET A 341 -45.01 -64.64 -34.13
C MET A 341 -45.33 -65.79 -35.09
N THR A 342 -44.43 -66.06 -36.03
CA THR A 342 -44.61 -67.12 -37.04
C THR A 342 -44.68 -68.49 -36.37
N ASN A 343 -45.79 -69.20 -36.57
CA ASN A 343 -46.07 -70.54 -36.02
C ASN A 343 -46.12 -70.59 -34.48
N ILE A 344 -46.76 -69.60 -33.83
CA ILE A 344 -47.04 -69.60 -32.38
C ILE A 344 -48.54 -69.32 -32.14
N GLY A 345 -49.31 -70.37 -31.82
CA GLY A 345 -50.71 -70.27 -31.39
C GLY A 345 -50.86 -70.00 -29.88
N ALA A 346 -52.07 -69.61 -29.46
CA ALA A 346 -52.42 -69.53 -28.03
C ALA A 346 -52.79 -70.92 -27.48
N GLU A 347 -53.34 -71.77 -28.34
CA GLU A 347 -53.53 -73.21 -28.20
C GLU A 347 -52.22 -73.92 -27.78
N ASP A 348 -51.12 -73.68 -28.50
CA ASP A 348 -49.81 -74.28 -28.22
C ASP A 348 -49.29 -73.99 -26.80
N VAL A 349 -49.59 -72.80 -26.27
CA VAL A 349 -49.20 -72.41 -24.91
C VAL A 349 -50.06 -73.15 -23.88
N VAL A 350 -51.38 -73.23 -24.09
CA VAL A 350 -52.34 -73.88 -23.17
C VAL A 350 -52.24 -75.41 -23.19
N ASP A 351 -51.81 -75.98 -24.32
CA ASP A 351 -51.51 -77.42 -24.50
C ASP A 351 -50.10 -77.82 -24.09
N GLY A 352 -49.24 -76.88 -23.65
CA GLY A 352 -47.91 -77.20 -23.15
C GLY A 352 -46.92 -77.62 -24.24
N ASN A 353 -47.01 -77.07 -25.45
CA ASN A 353 -46.10 -77.40 -26.55
C ASN A 353 -44.70 -76.83 -26.27
N ARG A 354 -43.86 -77.62 -25.59
CA ARG A 354 -42.51 -77.28 -25.12
C ARG A 354 -41.66 -76.54 -26.16
N LYS A 355 -41.68 -76.95 -27.43
CA LYS A 355 -40.87 -76.31 -28.49
C LYS A 355 -41.37 -74.90 -28.83
N ILE A 356 -42.68 -74.70 -28.85
CA ILE A 356 -43.29 -73.40 -29.16
C ILE A 356 -43.23 -72.45 -27.95
N ILE A 357 -43.38 -72.96 -26.72
CA ILE A 357 -43.16 -72.18 -25.49
C ILE A 357 -41.71 -71.67 -25.40
N LEU A 358 -40.71 -72.51 -25.70
CA LEU A 358 -39.31 -72.07 -25.78
C LEU A 358 -39.09 -71.06 -26.92
N GLY A 359 -39.73 -71.24 -28.07
CA GLY A 359 -39.71 -70.26 -29.17
C GLY A 359 -40.30 -68.90 -28.78
N LEU A 360 -41.39 -68.89 -28.03
CA LEU A 360 -42.04 -67.69 -27.50
C LEU A 360 -41.12 -66.94 -26.52
N ILE A 361 -40.59 -67.64 -25.50
CA ILE A 361 -39.71 -67.01 -24.51
C ILE A 361 -38.39 -66.53 -25.14
N TRP A 362 -37.81 -67.28 -26.09
CA TRP A 362 -36.68 -66.81 -26.89
C TRP A 362 -37.00 -65.49 -27.63
N THR A 363 -38.19 -65.39 -28.23
CA THR A 363 -38.60 -64.19 -28.97
C THR A 363 -38.71 -62.97 -28.04
N LEU A 364 -39.16 -63.17 -26.80
CA LEU A 364 -39.19 -62.12 -25.77
C LEU A 364 -37.77 -61.74 -25.30
N ILE A 365 -36.90 -62.71 -25.01
CA ILE A 365 -35.50 -62.49 -24.65
C ILE A 365 -34.81 -61.65 -25.75
N LEU A 366 -34.88 -62.13 -27.00
CA LEU A 366 -34.27 -61.47 -28.14
C LEU A 366 -34.76 -60.03 -28.26
N ARG A 367 -36.07 -59.76 -28.09
CA ARG A 367 -36.66 -58.43 -28.29
C ARG A 367 -36.47 -57.46 -27.12
N PHE A 368 -36.45 -57.94 -25.87
CA PHE A 368 -36.45 -57.13 -24.65
C PHE A 368 -35.16 -57.24 -23.80
N THR A 369 -34.15 -57.98 -24.26
CA THR A 369 -32.84 -58.09 -23.56
C THR A 369 -31.64 -58.08 -24.52
N ILE A 370 -31.83 -58.30 -25.82
CA ILE A 370 -30.74 -58.30 -26.81
C ILE A 370 -30.95 -57.26 -27.93
N SER A 371 -32.18 -56.95 -28.35
CA SER A 371 -32.45 -56.02 -29.47
C SER A 371 -32.19 -54.54 -29.19
N ASP A 372 -31.88 -54.19 -27.94
CA ASP A 372 -31.35 -52.89 -27.54
C ASP A 372 -29.82 -52.79 -27.68
N ILE A 373 -29.14 -53.93 -27.91
CA ILE A 373 -27.71 -54.04 -28.24
C ILE A 373 -27.53 -53.76 -29.74
N ASN A 374 -27.82 -52.52 -30.15
CA ASN A 374 -27.68 -52.05 -31.53
C ASN A 374 -26.36 -51.27 -31.71
N GLU A 375 -25.36 -51.92 -32.30
CA GLU A 375 -24.10 -51.31 -32.73
C GLU A 375 -24.06 -51.27 -34.27
N GLU A 376 -23.63 -50.14 -34.84
CA GLU A 376 -23.34 -49.92 -36.27
C GLU A 376 -24.44 -50.32 -37.30
N GLY A 377 -25.68 -50.57 -36.85
CA GLY A 377 -26.80 -50.97 -37.70
C GLY A 377 -26.82 -52.46 -38.07
N MET A 378 -26.05 -53.29 -37.36
CA MET A 378 -26.07 -54.75 -37.49
C MET A 378 -27.27 -55.37 -36.75
N THR A 379 -27.48 -56.69 -36.90
CA THR A 379 -28.47 -57.37 -36.04
C THR A 379 -27.99 -57.43 -34.59
N ALA A 380 -28.94 -57.53 -33.65
CA ALA A 380 -28.69 -57.67 -32.22
C ALA A 380 -27.69 -58.79 -31.85
N LYS A 381 -27.66 -59.88 -32.64
CA LYS A 381 -26.72 -60.99 -32.48
C LYS A 381 -25.30 -60.58 -32.89
N GLU A 382 -25.16 -59.92 -34.03
CA GLU A 382 -23.88 -59.48 -34.58
C GLU A 382 -23.27 -58.35 -33.74
N GLY A 383 -24.08 -57.41 -33.26
CA GLY A 383 -23.63 -56.37 -32.32
C GLY A 383 -23.11 -56.94 -31.00
N LEU A 384 -23.83 -57.88 -30.38
CA LEU A 384 -23.34 -58.56 -29.17
C LEU A 384 -22.05 -59.36 -29.43
N LEU A 385 -21.93 -60.01 -30.60
CA LEU A 385 -20.74 -60.78 -30.96
C LEU A 385 -19.53 -59.87 -31.20
N LEU A 386 -19.73 -58.75 -31.91
CA LEU A 386 -18.70 -57.76 -32.16
C LEU A 386 -18.24 -57.09 -30.86
N TRP A 387 -19.14 -56.82 -29.92
CA TRP A 387 -18.75 -56.35 -28.58
C TRP A 387 -17.86 -57.36 -27.86
N CYS A 388 -18.23 -58.65 -27.85
CA CYS A 388 -17.40 -59.70 -27.25
C CYS A 388 -16.01 -59.74 -27.89
N GLN A 389 -15.94 -59.71 -29.24
CA GLN A 389 -14.69 -59.67 -29.99
C GLN A 389 -13.86 -58.41 -29.67
N ARG A 390 -14.46 -57.22 -29.69
CA ARG A 390 -13.78 -55.94 -29.38
C ARG A 390 -13.18 -55.93 -27.98
N LYS A 391 -13.85 -56.54 -27.00
CA LYS A 391 -13.37 -56.66 -25.61
C LYS A 391 -12.32 -57.76 -25.42
N THR A 392 -12.42 -58.88 -26.15
CA THR A 392 -11.50 -60.04 -26.00
C THR A 392 -10.29 -60.04 -26.95
N ALA A 393 -10.28 -59.26 -28.03
CA ALA A 393 -9.18 -59.22 -29.03
C ALA A 393 -7.83 -58.63 -28.53
N CYS A 394 -7.59 -58.62 -27.23
CA CYS A 394 -6.31 -58.28 -26.60
C CYS A 394 -5.74 -59.41 -25.71
N TYR A 395 -6.37 -60.60 -25.73
CA TYR A 395 -5.87 -61.85 -25.14
C TYR A 395 -5.60 -62.83 -26.28
N ASP A 396 -4.37 -63.34 -26.37
CA ASP A 396 -3.95 -64.16 -27.52
C ASP A 396 -4.55 -65.58 -27.48
N GLU A 397 -5.07 -66.01 -26.32
CA GLU A 397 -5.72 -67.31 -26.11
C GLU A 397 -7.23 -67.34 -26.43
N VAL A 398 -7.87 -66.19 -26.73
CA VAL A 398 -9.34 -66.07 -26.82
C VAL A 398 -9.80 -65.55 -28.17
N ASP A 399 -10.49 -66.40 -28.95
CA ASP A 399 -11.06 -66.06 -30.26
C ASP A 399 -12.57 -66.36 -30.30
N VAL A 400 -13.37 -65.33 -30.02
CA VAL A 400 -14.84 -65.44 -29.93
C VAL A 400 -15.47 -65.40 -31.33
N ARG A 401 -15.79 -66.57 -31.90
CA ARG A 401 -16.36 -66.69 -33.27
C ARG A 401 -17.85 -67.00 -33.31
N ASP A 402 -18.39 -67.58 -32.24
CA ASP A 402 -19.79 -67.96 -32.09
C ASP A 402 -20.29 -67.71 -30.66
N PHE A 403 -21.56 -68.04 -30.40
CA PHE A 403 -22.12 -68.12 -29.05
C PHE A 403 -22.31 -69.58 -28.62
N SER A 404 -21.37 -70.47 -28.93
CA SER A 404 -21.50 -71.90 -28.62
C SER A 404 -20.15 -72.51 -28.26
N THR A 405 -19.31 -72.82 -29.24
CA THR A 405 -18.03 -73.49 -29.01
C THR A 405 -16.94 -72.56 -28.50
N SER A 406 -17.00 -71.26 -28.80
CA SER A 406 -15.99 -70.25 -28.42
C SER A 406 -16.02 -69.82 -26.94
N TRP A 407 -16.79 -70.53 -26.11
CA TRP A 407 -17.04 -70.20 -24.70
C TRP A 407 -16.88 -71.41 -23.77
N ASN A 408 -16.59 -72.60 -24.30
CA ASN A 408 -16.57 -73.84 -23.52
C ASN A 408 -15.39 -73.94 -22.52
N ASP A 409 -14.32 -73.20 -22.77
CA ASP A 409 -13.08 -73.16 -21.98
C ASP A 409 -13.14 -72.24 -20.75
N GLY A 410 -14.21 -71.43 -20.63
CA GLY A 410 -14.37 -70.38 -19.61
C GLY A 410 -13.49 -69.13 -19.83
N LEU A 411 -12.49 -69.18 -20.71
CA LEU A 411 -11.49 -68.13 -20.87
C LEU A 411 -12.08 -66.84 -21.44
N ALA A 412 -13.09 -66.93 -22.31
CA ALA A 412 -13.83 -65.78 -22.81
C ALA A 412 -14.55 -65.01 -21.68
N PHE A 413 -15.12 -65.69 -20.69
CA PHE A 413 -15.72 -65.05 -19.51
C PHE A 413 -14.66 -64.45 -18.58
N CYS A 414 -13.53 -65.14 -18.36
CA CYS A 414 -12.40 -64.58 -17.60
C CYS A 414 -11.80 -63.32 -18.26
N ALA A 415 -11.72 -63.29 -19.59
CA ALA A 415 -11.23 -62.14 -20.37
C ALA A 415 -12.18 -60.93 -20.30
N LEU A 416 -13.50 -61.17 -20.30
CA LEU A 416 -14.49 -60.13 -20.06
C LEU A 416 -14.45 -59.58 -18.61
N LEU A 417 -14.05 -60.40 -17.63
CA LEU A 417 -13.78 -59.89 -16.28
C LEU A 417 -12.50 -59.04 -16.25
N ASP A 418 -11.36 -59.50 -16.76
CA ASP A 418 -10.09 -58.74 -16.69
C ASP A 418 -10.14 -57.40 -17.45
N ILE A 419 -10.87 -57.31 -18.57
CA ILE A 419 -10.94 -56.07 -19.35
C ILE A 419 -11.83 -54.99 -18.71
N HIS A 420 -12.75 -55.36 -17.81
CA HIS A 420 -13.69 -54.45 -17.17
C HIS A 420 -13.49 -54.28 -15.65
N ARG A 421 -12.97 -55.30 -14.98
CA ARG A 421 -12.72 -55.41 -13.53
C ARG A 421 -11.45 -56.25 -13.24
N PRO A 422 -10.25 -55.77 -13.64
CA PRO A 422 -8.96 -56.44 -13.35
C PRO A 422 -8.63 -56.49 -11.84
N ASP A 423 -9.41 -55.82 -11.00
CA ASP A 423 -9.34 -55.90 -9.54
C ASP A 423 -9.98 -57.18 -8.98
N LEU A 424 -10.79 -57.89 -9.78
CA LEU A 424 -11.51 -59.10 -9.37
C LEU A 424 -10.88 -60.41 -9.89
N ILE A 425 -10.02 -60.35 -10.91
CA ILE A 425 -9.41 -61.53 -11.53
C ILE A 425 -7.99 -61.22 -12.03
N ASP A 426 -7.08 -62.17 -11.92
CA ASP A 426 -5.70 -62.08 -12.41
C ASP A 426 -5.55 -62.94 -13.67
N TYR A 427 -5.88 -62.40 -14.85
CA TYR A 427 -5.98 -63.20 -16.08
C TYR A 427 -4.71 -63.98 -16.41
N ASP A 428 -3.55 -63.41 -16.11
CA ASP A 428 -2.23 -63.97 -16.44
C ASP A 428 -1.81 -65.11 -15.48
N ALA A 429 -2.52 -65.29 -14.36
CA ALA A 429 -2.23 -66.33 -13.37
C ALA A 429 -3.17 -67.55 -13.40
N LEU A 430 -4.23 -67.56 -14.21
CA LEU A 430 -5.11 -68.75 -14.34
C LEU A 430 -4.43 -69.87 -15.14
N ASP A 431 -4.63 -71.11 -14.68
CA ASP A 431 -4.34 -72.30 -15.47
C ASP A 431 -5.33 -72.38 -16.64
N LYS A 432 -4.83 -72.15 -17.86
CA LYS A 432 -5.65 -72.16 -19.09
C LYS A 432 -6.23 -73.53 -19.44
N SER A 433 -5.77 -74.61 -18.78
CA SER A 433 -6.29 -75.97 -18.96
C SER A 433 -7.45 -76.34 -18.01
N ASP A 434 -7.65 -75.62 -16.90
CA ASP A 434 -8.79 -75.86 -16.00
C ASP A 434 -10.06 -75.13 -16.47
N HIS A 435 -10.63 -75.62 -17.57
CA HIS A 435 -11.85 -75.07 -18.16
C HIS A 435 -13.02 -74.97 -17.17
N ARG A 436 -13.15 -75.96 -16.26
CA ARG A 436 -14.23 -76.00 -15.26
C ARG A 436 -13.99 -74.98 -14.14
N GLY A 437 -12.79 -74.92 -13.59
CA GLY A 437 -12.42 -73.96 -12.54
C GLY A 437 -12.51 -72.52 -13.03
N ASN A 438 -11.99 -72.25 -14.23
CA ASN A 438 -12.06 -70.93 -14.87
C ASN A 438 -13.51 -70.47 -15.08
N MET A 439 -14.37 -71.34 -15.62
CA MET A 439 -15.80 -71.04 -15.79
C MET A 439 -16.51 -70.79 -14.45
N GLN A 440 -16.29 -71.65 -13.44
CA GLN A 440 -16.91 -71.49 -12.12
C GLN A 440 -16.48 -70.20 -11.45
N LEU A 441 -15.18 -69.87 -11.48
CA LEU A 441 -14.64 -68.63 -10.95
C LEU A 441 -15.27 -67.41 -11.63
N ALA A 442 -15.40 -67.43 -12.95
CA ALA A 442 -15.99 -66.33 -13.71
C ALA A 442 -17.48 -66.12 -13.37
N PHE A 443 -18.25 -67.21 -13.26
CA PHE A 443 -19.68 -67.13 -12.91
C PHE A 443 -19.89 -66.70 -11.45
N ASP A 444 -19.05 -67.18 -10.52
CA ASP A 444 -19.08 -66.81 -9.10
C ASP A 444 -18.80 -65.30 -8.90
N ILE A 445 -17.75 -64.77 -9.54
CA ILE A 445 -17.41 -63.34 -9.49
C ILE A 445 -18.53 -62.51 -10.10
N ALA A 446 -19.01 -62.89 -11.29
CA ALA A 446 -20.09 -62.17 -11.97
C ALA A 446 -21.37 -62.12 -11.13
N HIS A 447 -21.69 -63.19 -10.39
CA HIS A 447 -22.85 -63.22 -9.52
C HIS A 447 -22.67 -62.40 -8.24
N LYS A 448 -21.54 -62.56 -7.54
CA LYS A 448 -21.30 -61.98 -6.21
C LYS A 448 -20.91 -60.49 -6.25
N GLU A 449 -19.98 -60.14 -7.15
CA GLU A 449 -19.33 -58.81 -7.16
C GLU A 449 -19.91 -57.85 -8.21
N ILE A 450 -20.66 -58.38 -9.19
CA ILE A 450 -21.23 -57.62 -10.33
C ILE A 450 -22.77 -57.71 -10.33
N GLY A 451 -23.36 -58.68 -9.63
CA GLY A 451 -24.81 -58.84 -9.52
C GLY A 451 -25.50 -59.47 -10.73
N ILE A 452 -24.74 -60.13 -11.62
CA ILE A 452 -25.29 -60.83 -12.80
C ILE A 452 -26.01 -62.11 -12.31
N PRO A 453 -27.31 -62.32 -12.62
CA PRO A 453 -28.01 -63.54 -12.21
C PRO A 453 -27.42 -64.79 -12.87
N ALA A 454 -27.20 -65.87 -12.13
CA ALA A 454 -26.57 -67.11 -12.62
C ALA A 454 -27.49 -67.94 -13.54
N LEU A 455 -27.73 -67.46 -14.77
CA LEU A 455 -28.65 -68.08 -15.73
C LEU A 455 -28.17 -69.43 -16.27
N LEU A 456 -26.86 -69.67 -16.30
CA LEU A 456 -26.22 -70.92 -16.73
C LEU A 456 -25.51 -71.58 -15.54
N ASP A 457 -25.38 -72.90 -15.57
CA ASP A 457 -24.54 -73.66 -14.66
C ASP A 457 -23.34 -74.22 -15.44
N VAL A 458 -22.18 -74.40 -14.78
CA VAL A 458 -20.90 -74.71 -15.46
C VAL A 458 -20.97 -76.01 -16.27
N GLU A 459 -21.72 -77.01 -15.79
CA GLU A 459 -21.97 -78.29 -16.47
C GLU A 459 -22.69 -78.12 -17.83
N ASP A 460 -23.57 -77.11 -17.97
CA ASP A 460 -24.38 -76.92 -19.18
C ASP A 460 -23.57 -76.31 -20.35
N VAL A 461 -22.34 -75.85 -20.08
CA VAL A 461 -21.45 -75.19 -21.05
C VAL A 461 -20.12 -75.94 -21.19
N CYS A 462 -19.45 -76.27 -20.08
CA CYS A 462 -18.12 -76.87 -20.10
C CYS A 462 -18.13 -78.35 -20.52
N ASP A 463 -19.14 -79.12 -20.09
CA ASP A 463 -19.25 -80.56 -20.40
C ASP A 463 -19.97 -80.84 -21.73
N VAL A 464 -20.41 -79.79 -22.44
CA VAL A 464 -21.23 -79.89 -23.64
C VAL A 464 -20.42 -79.47 -24.86
N ALA A 465 -20.02 -80.44 -25.69
CA ALA A 465 -19.18 -80.20 -26.89
C ALA A 465 -19.76 -79.19 -27.91
N LYS A 466 -21.06 -78.88 -27.81
CA LYS A 466 -21.70 -77.75 -28.50
C LYS A 466 -22.83 -77.18 -27.62
N PRO A 467 -22.56 -76.16 -26.78
CA PRO A 467 -23.56 -75.53 -25.91
C PRO A 467 -24.67 -74.84 -26.71
N ASP A 468 -25.83 -74.63 -26.08
CA ASP A 468 -26.98 -74.00 -26.76
C ASP A 468 -26.75 -72.49 -26.98
N GLU A 469 -26.77 -72.09 -28.25
CA GLU A 469 -26.50 -70.71 -28.68
C GLU A 469 -27.47 -69.70 -28.07
N ARG A 470 -28.75 -70.05 -27.96
CA ARG A 470 -29.74 -69.13 -27.37
C ARG A 470 -29.47 -68.91 -25.90
N SER A 471 -29.16 -69.98 -25.16
CA SER A 471 -28.85 -69.93 -23.74
C SER A 471 -27.61 -69.08 -23.44
N LEU A 472 -26.52 -69.26 -24.22
CA LEU A 472 -25.32 -68.43 -24.11
C LEU A 472 -25.60 -66.96 -24.47
N MET A 473 -26.28 -66.69 -25.60
CA MET A 473 -26.69 -65.32 -25.97
C MET A 473 -27.52 -64.65 -24.86
N THR A 474 -28.46 -65.37 -24.23
CA THR A 474 -29.27 -64.86 -23.12
C THR A 474 -28.41 -64.42 -21.94
N TYR A 475 -27.37 -65.19 -21.57
CA TYR A 475 -26.51 -64.88 -20.44
C TYR A 475 -25.50 -63.78 -20.76
N ILE A 476 -24.83 -63.85 -21.91
CA ILE A 476 -23.81 -62.89 -22.34
C ILE A 476 -24.44 -61.49 -22.57
N ALA A 477 -25.73 -61.40 -22.90
CA ALA A 477 -26.44 -60.11 -22.92
C ALA A 477 -26.51 -59.43 -21.53
N TYR A 478 -26.57 -60.16 -20.42
CA TYR A 478 -26.49 -59.56 -19.07
C TYR A 478 -25.08 -59.04 -18.77
N TRP A 479 -24.05 -59.75 -19.23
CA TRP A 479 -22.65 -59.30 -19.13
C TRP A 479 -22.47 -57.99 -19.92
N PHE A 480 -22.95 -57.93 -21.16
CA PHE A 480 -22.98 -56.70 -21.96
C PHE A 480 -23.65 -55.56 -21.21
N HIS A 481 -24.86 -55.77 -20.66
CA HIS A 481 -25.63 -54.71 -20.02
C HIS A 481 -24.98 -54.20 -18.74
N ALA A 482 -24.49 -55.09 -17.87
CA ALA A 482 -23.81 -54.72 -16.64
C ALA A 482 -22.56 -53.87 -16.93
N PHE A 483 -21.67 -54.35 -17.79
CA PHE A 483 -20.43 -53.62 -18.10
C PHE A 483 -20.68 -52.35 -18.92
N SER A 484 -21.61 -52.37 -19.87
CA SER A 484 -21.98 -51.17 -20.63
C SER A 484 -22.63 -50.11 -19.75
N GLN A 485 -23.33 -50.48 -18.67
CA GLN A 485 -23.83 -49.53 -17.68
C GLN A 485 -22.68 -48.95 -16.84
N MET A 486 -21.74 -49.77 -16.39
CA MET A 486 -20.54 -49.31 -15.67
C MET A 486 -19.71 -48.33 -16.53
N GLU A 487 -19.42 -48.66 -17.79
CA GLU A 487 -18.67 -47.77 -18.70
C GLU A 487 -19.43 -46.45 -18.98
N LYS A 488 -20.77 -46.46 -19.03
CA LYS A 488 -21.57 -45.23 -19.16
C LYS A 488 -21.46 -44.34 -17.92
N VAL A 489 -21.47 -44.91 -16.72
CA VAL A 489 -21.31 -44.19 -15.44
C VAL A 489 -19.90 -43.65 -15.29
N GLU A 490 -18.86 -44.45 -15.55
CA GLU A 490 -17.47 -44.02 -15.43
C GLU A 490 -17.15 -42.89 -16.41
N ASN A 491 -17.58 -43.02 -17.68
CA ASN A 491 -17.41 -41.94 -18.66
C ASN A 491 -18.27 -40.70 -18.37
N ALA A 492 -19.33 -40.80 -17.56
CA ALA A 492 -20.01 -39.63 -17.01
C ALA A 492 -19.17 -38.98 -15.89
N GLY A 493 -18.61 -39.76 -14.97
CA GLY A 493 -17.68 -39.30 -13.93
C GLY A 493 -16.48 -38.53 -14.50
N ARG A 494 -15.78 -39.13 -15.48
CA ARG A 494 -14.65 -38.50 -16.21
C ARG A 494 -15.04 -37.18 -16.92
N ARG A 495 -16.31 -36.99 -17.29
CA ARG A 495 -16.81 -35.71 -17.85
C ARG A 495 -17.07 -34.66 -16.77
N VAL A 496 -17.63 -35.07 -15.63
CA VAL A 496 -17.84 -34.20 -14.46
C VAL A 496 -16.50 -33.73 -13.91
N GLU A 497 -15.54 -34.65 -13.72
CA GLU A 497 -14.17 -34.35 -13.28
C GLU A 497 -13.51 -33.27 -14.18
N LYS A 498 -13.51 -33.48 -15.50
CA LYS A 498 -12.97 -32.49 -16.46
C LYS A 498 -13.73 -31.16 -16.43
N PHE A 499 -15.03 -31.15 -16.17
CA PHE A 499 -15.79 -29.92 -15.99
C PHE A 499 -15.36 -29.18 -14.71
N ILE A 500 -15.27 -29.86 -13.57
CA ILE A 500 -14.83 -29.28 -12.30
C ILE A 500 -13.41 -28.72 -12.42
N ASN A 501 -12.46 -29.48 -12.98
CA ASN A 501 -11.08 -29.02 -13.15
C ASN A 501 -10.97 -27.78 -14.07
N ASN A 502 -11.81 -27.69 -15.11
CA ASN A 502 -11.89 -26.50 -15.97
C ASN A 502 -12.57 -25.30 -15.29
N MET A 503 -13.48 -25.54 -14.35
CA MET A 503 -14.23 -24.53 -13.60
C MET A 503 -13.50 -24.01 -12.35
N GLN A 504 -12.63 -24.80 -11.74
CA GLN A 504 -11.82 -24.40 -10.57
C GLN A 504 -11.08 -23.08 -10.86
N GLY A 505 -10.29 -23.02 -11.93
CA GLY A 505 -9.60 -21.81 -12.38
C GLY A 505 -10.53 -20.70 -12.93
N ALA A 506 -11.85 -20.80 -12.77
CA ALA A 506 -12.80 -19.72 -12.98
C ALA A 506 -13.39 -19.23 -11.65
N TRP A 507 -13.71 -20.15 -10.72
CA TRP A 507 -14.08 -19.81 -9.34
C TRP A 507 -12.94 -19.12 -8.60
N GLU A 508 -11.70 -19.58 -8.78
CA GLU A 508 -10.50 -18.92 -8.24
C GLU A 508 -10.38 -17.46 -8.69
N MET A 509 -10.72 -17.16 -9.96
CA MET A 509 -10.74 -15.79 -10.46
C MET A 509 -11.89 -14.96 -9.87
N GLN A 510 -13.06 -15.57 -9.66
CA GLN A 510 -14.21 -14.90 -9.01
C GLN A 510 -13.87 -14.52 -7.56
N SER A 511 -13.39 -15.47 -6.76
CA SER A 511 -12.99 -15.19 -5.37
C SER A 511 -11.77 -14.27 -5.26
N ALA A 512 -10.86 -14.27 -6.24
CA ALA A 512 -9.78 -13.31 -6.32
C ALA A 512 -10.29 -11.89 -6.63
N TYR A 513 -11.24 -11.75 -7.57
CA TYR A 513 -11.90 -10.48 -7.87
C TYR A 513 -12.65 -9.93 -6.65
N GLU A 514 -13.48 -10.74 -5.98
CA GLU A 514 -14.25 -10.31 -4.82
C GLU A 514 -13.35 -9.83 -3.68
N ARG A 515 -12.28 -10.58 -3.38
CA ARG A 515 -11.31 -10.23 -2.32
C ARG A 515 -10.55 -8.94 -2.64
N ARG A 516 -10.02 -8.82 -3.85
CA ARG A 516 -9.27 -7.64 -4.32
C ARG A 516 -10.17 -6.40 -4.37
N MET A 517 -11.41 -6.54 -4.85
CA MET A 517 -12.41 -5.47 -4.88
C MET A 517 -12.79 -4.99 -3.48
N ALA A 518 -13.11 -5.92 -2.57
CA ALA A 518 -13.47 -5.59 -1.19
C ALA A 518 -12.34 -4.83 -0.47
N GLU A 519 -11.10 -5.26 -0.66
CA GLU A 519 -9.93 -4.62 -0.08
C GLU A 519 -9.66 -3.22 -0.66
N LEU A 520 -9.78 -3.04 -1.99
CA LEU A 520 -9.67 -1.72 -2.62
C LEU A 520 -10.75 -0.76 -2.10
N LEU A 521 -12.01 -1.21 -2.02
CA LEU A 521 -13.12 -0.42 -1.49
C LEU A 521 -12.92 -0.04 -0.01
N ARG A 522 -12.37 -0.96 0.80
CA ARG A 522 -12.00 -0.71 2.20
C ARG A 522 -10.93 0.38 2.31
N GLN A 523 -9.81 0.24 1.60
CA GLN A 523 -8.71 1.21 1.61
C GLN A 523 -9.16 2.60 1.14
N ILE A 524 -10.01 2.69 0.12
CA ILE A 524 -10.57 3.95 -0.38
C ILE A 524 -11.43 4.64 0.70
N ARG A 525 -12.30 3.90 1.39
CA ARG A 525 -13.16 4.45 2.45
C ARG A 525 -12.35 4.93 3.65
N GLU A 526 -11.41 4.12 4.14
CA GLU A 526 -10.53 4.48 5.26
C GLU A 526 -9.69 5.72 4.95
N GLN A 527 -9.20 5.87 3.71
CA GLN A 527 -8.42 7.03 3.32
C GLN A 527 -9.26 8.32 3.20
N MET A 528 -10.52 8.21 2.75
CA MET A 528 -11.46 9.34 2.78
C MET A 528 -11.80 9.76 4.22
N GLU A 529 -12.04 8.80 5.12
CA GLU A 529 -12.32 9.06 6.53
C GLU A 529 -11.13 9.71 7.23
N ALA A 530 -9.91 9.20 7.02
CA ALA A 530 -8.68 9.79 7.55
C ALA A 530 -8.51 11.26 7.11
N TRP A 531 -8.84 11.61 5.85
CA TRP A 531 -8.79 12.99 5.38
C TRP A 531 -9.89 13.90 5.94
N GLN A 532 -11.02 13.34 6.38
CA GLN A 532 -12.10 14.07 7.06
C GLN A 532 -11.80 14.28 8.55
N GLN A 533 -11.15 13.31 9.21
CA GLN A 533 -10.82 13.38 10.63
C GLN A 533 -9.53 14.16 10.93
N ALA A 534 -8.57 14.21 10.00
CA ALA A 534 -7.27 14.87 10.20
C ALA A 534 -7.41 16.40 10.36
N LYS A 535 -6.97 16.92 11.51
CA LYS A 535 -6.96 18.35 11.84
C LYS A 535 -5.56 18.95 11.61
N PHE A 536 -5.45 20.26 11.74
CA PHE A 536 -4.17 20.97 11.78
C PHE A 536 -3.91 21.48 13.20
N GLU A 537 -2.65 21.52 13.61
CA GLU A 537 -2.21 22.08 14.89
C GLU A 537 -2.04 23.62 14.84
N GLY A 538 -2.21 24.23 13.66
CA GLY A 538 -2.05 25.67 13.43
C GLY A 538 -0.61 26.13 13.21
N THR A 539 0.37 25.22 13.29
CA THR A 539 1.78 25.52 12.98
C THR A 539 2.07 25.34 11.48
N TYR A 540 3.02 26.11 10.95
CA TYR A 540 3.44 25.95 9.55
C TYR A 540 4.06 24.56 9.31
N VAL A 541 4.85 24.06 10.27
CA VAL A 541 5.53 22.75 10.17
C VAL A 541 4.53 21.60 10.01
N ASP A 542 3.46 21.57 10.81
CA ASP A 542 2.40 20.57 10.68
C ASP A 542 1.70 20.69 9.32
N ALA A 543 1.22 21.88 8.96
CA ALA A 543 0.53 22.09 7.67
C ALA A 543 1.42 21.71 6.47
N LYS A 544 2.72 22.01 6.54
CA LYS A 544 3.74 21.63 5.54
C LYS A 544 3.97 20.12 5.51
N LYS A 545 4.10 19.47 6.67
CA LYS A 545 4.24 18.01 6.79
C LYS A 545 3.03 17.32 6.15
N GLN A 546 1.82 17.70 6.52
CA GLN A 546 0.58 17.15 5.95
C GLN A 546 0.49 17.38 4.44
N ALA A 547 0.98 18.52 3.92
CA ALA A 547 1.10 18.74 2.47
C ALA A 547 2.06 17.75 1.80
N THR A 548 3.22 17.46 2.41
CA THR A 548 4.18 16.47 1.87
C THR A 548 3.65 15.04 1.93
N GLU A 549 2.93 14.67 3.00
CA GLU A 549 2.28 13.36 3.12
C GLU A 549 1.16 13.18 2.09
N PHE A 550 0.32 14.20 1.89
CA PHE A 550 -0.71 14.21 0.86
C PHE A 550 -0.13 14.13 -0.56
N ALA A 551 0.97 14.84 -0.84
CA ALA A 551 1.70 14.74 -2.10
C ALA A 551 2.34 13.35 -2.30
N SER A 552 2.88 12.74 -1.24
CA SER A 552 3.45 11.38 -1.30
C SER A 552 2.38 10.34 -1.62
N HIS A 553 1.21 10.42 -0.98
CA HIS A 553 0.05 9.56 -1.26
C HIS A 553 -0.38 9.63 -2.75
N LYS A 554 -0.46 10.85 -3.31
CA LYS A 554 -0.82 11.08 -4.72
C LYS A 554 0.25 10.54 -5.70
N ARG A 555 1.51 10.43 -5.28
CA ARG A 555 2.62 9.90 -6.10
C ARG A 555 2.80 8.38 -5.97
N GLY A 556 2.57 7.82 -4.79
CA GLY A 556 2.60 6.38 -4.49
C GLY A 556 1.19 5.76 -4.56
N LYS A 557 0.65 5.34 -3.41
CA LYS A 557 -0.63 4.62 -3.21
C LYS A 557 -1.75 4.91 -4.22
N LYS A 558 -2.05 6.18 -4.53
CA LYS A 558 -3.09 6.51 -5.51
C LYS A 558 -2.84 5.88 -6.90
N ARG A 559 -1.59 5.76 -7.34
CA ARG A 559 -1.22 5.11 -8.61
C ARG A 559 -1.43 3.60 -8.57
N GLU A 560 -1.10 2.97 -7.44
CA GLU A 560 -1.34 1.54 -7.19
C GLU A 560 -2.85 1.26 -7.27
N TRP A 561 -3.69 2.10 -6.65
CA TRP A 561 -5.14 1.98 -6.72
C TRP A 561 -5.72 2.26 -8.12
N VAL A 562 -5.13 3.14 -8.92
CA VAL A 562 -5.51 3.32 -10.34
C VAL A 562 -5.22 2.06 -11.15
N ALA A 563 -4.06 1.42 -10.93
CA ALA A 563 -3.73 0.15 -11.58
C ALA A 563 -4.68 -0.97 -11.14
N GLU A 564 -4.90 -1.13 -9.83
CA GLU A 564 -5.82 -2.11 -9.24
C GLU A 564 -7.24 -1.97 -9.79
N LYS A 565 -7.76 -0.73 -9.87
CA LYS A 565 -9.07 -0.43 -10.49
C LYS A 565 -9.16 -0.88 -11.94
N SER A 566 -8.08 -0.76 -12.70
CA SER A 566 -8.01 -1.21 -14.10
C SER A 566 -7.91 -2.73 -14.19
N GLU A 567 -7.05 -3.36 -13.39
CA GLU A 567 -6.91 -4.82 -13.33
C GLU A 567 -8.21 -5.52 -12.92
N LEU A 568 -8.92 -4.98 -11.93
CA LEU A 568 -10.23 -5.50 -11.51
C LEU A 568 -11.27 -5.45 -12.62
N ALA A 569 -11.32 -4.37 -13.39
CA ALA A 569 -12.22 -4.25 -14.54
C ALA A 569 -11.89 -5.28 -15.64
N THR A 570 -10.60 -5.43 -15.97
CA THR A 570 -10.12 -6.45 -16.91
C THR A 570 -10.35 -7.88 -16.41
N LEU A 571 -10.15 -8.15 -15.12
CA LEU A 571 -10.41 -9.44 -14.49
C LEU A 571 -11.90 -9.80 -14.57
N LEU A 572 -12.81 -8.87 -14.29
CA LEU A 572 -14.25 -9.10 -14.45
C LEU A 572 -14.62 -9.39 -15.92
N GLY A 573 -14.01 -8.67 -16.87
CA GLY A 573 -14.15 -8.94 -18.31
C GLY A 573 -13.68 -10.34 -18.68
N ASN A 574 -12.52 -10.78 -18.18
CA ASN A 574 -11.97 -12.10 -18.40
C ASN A 574 -12.84 -13.22 -17.79
N ILE A 575 -13.39 -13.02 -16.59
CA ILE A 575 -14.32 -13.96 -15.97
C ILE A 575 -15.59 -14.09 -16.81
N LYS A 576 -16.20 -12.97 -17.22
CA LYS A 576 -17.41 -12.97 -18.06
C LYS A 576 -17.16 -13.66 -19.42
N THR A 577 -16.04 -13.37 -20.07
CA THR A 577 -15.61 -14.04 -21.31
C THR A 577 -15.41 -15.55 -21.11
N LYS A 578 -14.80 -15.99 -20.00
CA LYS A 578 -14.62 -17.41 -19.68
C LYS A 578 -15.95 -18.12 -19.47
N MET A 579 -16.89 -17.53 -18.72
CA MET A 579 -18.24 -18.10 -18.54
C MET A 579 -19.01 -18.19 -19.87
N ALA A 580 -18.99 -17.13 -20.68
CA ALA A 580 -19.62 -17.13 -22.01
C ALA A 580 -19.02 -18.19 -22.96
N THR A 581 -17.70 -18.42 -22.90
CA THR A 581 -17.02 -19.45 -23.68
C THR A 581 -17.56 -20.86 -23.39
N TYR A 582 -17.87 -21.15 -22.13
CA TYR A 582 -18.50 -22.41 -21.71
C TYR A 582 -20.03 -22.40 -21.78
N ARG A 583 -20.65 -21.34 -22.33
CA ARG A 583 -22.11 -21.12 -22.40
C ARG A 583 -22.82 -21.17 -21.04
N LEU A 584 -22.11 -20.78 -19.98
CA LEU A 584 -22.66 -20.65 -18.62
C LEU A 584 -23.27 -19.25 -18.43
N ARG A 585 -24.07 -19.08 -17.35
CA ARG A 585 -24.56 -17.75 -16.94
C ARG A 585 -23.36 -16.81 -16.74
N ALA A 586 -23.47 -15.58 -17.25
CA ALA A 586 -22.46 -14.56 -17.01
C ALA A 586 -22.31 -14.31 -15.50
N TYR A 587 -21.07 -14.21 -15.03
CA TYR A 587 -20.79 -13.87 -13.63
C TYR A 587 -21.20 -12.43 -13.34
N GLU A 588 -22.04 -12.26 -12.32
CA GLU A 588 -22.52 -10.99 -11.80
C GLU A 588 -22.04 -10.90 -10.35
N PRO A 589 -21.10 -9.99 -10.02
CA PRO A 589 -20.58 -9.89 -8.66
C PRO A 589 -21.66 -9.35 -7.71
N PRO A 590 -21.50 -9.54 -6.38
CA PRO A 590 -22.35 -8.91 -5.38
C PRO A 590 -22.48 -7.40 -5.63
N PRO A 591 -23.65 -6.77 -5.39
CA PRO A 591 -23.90 -5.37 -5.75
C PRO A 591 -22.92 -4.39 -5.07
N GLU A 592 -22.49 -4.72 -3.86
CA GLU A 592 -21.48 -3.98 -3.08
C GLU A 592 -20.08 -4.04 -3.72
N LEU A 593 -19.79 -5.08 -4.51
CA LEU A 593 -18.51 -5.32 -5.19
C LEU A 593 -18.62 -5.08 -6.71
N GLY A 594 -19.68 -4.43 -7.18
CA GLY A 594 -19.86 -4.08 -8.59
C GLY A 594 -18.99 -2.88 -9.01
N LEU A 595 -18.58 -2.84 -10.29
CA LEU A 595 -17.79 -1.72 -10.84
C LEU A 595 -18.46 -0.35 -10.63
N ALA A 596 -19.79 -0.26 -10.73
CA ALA A 596 -20.53 0.97 -10.48
C ALA A 596 -20.39 1.47 -9.03
N THR A 597 -20.25 0.56 -8.06
CA THR A 597 -19.99 0.89 -6.65
C THR A 597 -18.55 1.41 -6.51
N LEU A 598 -17.57 0.77 -7.16
CA LEU A 598 -16.19 1.27 -7.20
C LEU A 598 -16.09 2.65 -7.87
N ASP A 599 -16.80 2.90 -8.98
CA ASP A 599 -16.80 4.20 -9.65
C ASP A 599 -17.43 5.30 -8.78
N LYS A 600 -18.48 4.99 -8.01
CA LYS A 600 -19.08 5.89 -7.02
C LYS A 600 -18.11 6.25 -5.89
N GLU A 601 -17.46 5.25 -5.28
CA GLU A 601 -16.48 5.46 -4.21
C GLU A 601 -15.23 6.20 -4.73
N TRP A 602 -14.82 5.93 -5.97
CA TRP A 602 -13.71 6.62 -6.64
C TRP A 602 -14.01 8.10 -6.92
N ALA A 603 -15.25 8.43 -7.28
CA ALA A 603 -15.72 9.82 -7.39
C ALA A 603 -15.74 10.50 -6.02
N GLY A 604 -16.15 9.79 -4.96
CA GLY A 604 -16.04 10.23 -3.57
C GLY A 604 -14.60 10.57 -3.17
N LEU A 605 -13.66 9.65 -3.42
CA LEU A 605 -12.23 9.82 -3.15
C LEU A 605 -11.66 11.03 -3.90
N THR A 606 -12.02 11.19 -5.17
CA THR A 606 -11.54 12.31 -6.00
C THR A 606 -12.05 13.65 -5.48
N LYS A 607 -13.30 13.71 -4.99
CA LYS A 607 -13.85 14.91 -4.32
C LYS A 607 -13.15 15.17 -2.98
N ALA A 608 -12.95 14.13 -2.16
CA ALA A 608 -12.26 14.25 -0.87
C ALA A 608 -10.81 14.73 -1.03
N GLU A 609 -10.10 14.23 -2.04
CA GLU A 609 -8.75 14.66 -2.40
C GLU A 609 -8.71 16.14 -2.81
N MET A 610 -9.67 16.59 -3.63
CA MET A 610 -9.77 17.99 -4.04
C MET A 610 -9.97 18.91 -2.82
N MET A 611 -10.97 18.61 -1.98
CA MET A 611 -11.27 19.39 -0.78
C MET A 611 -10.10 19.39 0.21
N ARG A 612 -9.41 18.25 0.41
CA ARG A 612 -8.23 18.15 1.28
C ARG A 612 -7.07 18.99 0.74
N GLY A 613 -6.84 18.96 -0.57
CA GLY A 613 -5.79 19.76 -1.21
C GLY A 613 -6.05 21.27 -1.15
N GLN A 614 -7.31 21.70 -1.27
CA GLN A 614 -7.71 23.10 -1.07
C GLN A 614 -7.47 23.52 0.38
N LEU A 615 -8.01 22.77 1.35
CA LEU A 615 -7.91 23.07 2.77
C LEU A 615 -6.45 23.16 3.26
N ILE A 616 -5.55 22.27 2.80
CA ILE A 616 -4.10 22.35 3.11
C ILE A 616 -3.50 23.66 2.59
N ASN A 617 -3.77 24.02 1.33
CA ASN A 617 -3.20 25.22 0.71
C ASN A 617 -3.75 26.53 1.32
N GLU A 618 -5.03 26.54 1.69
CA GLU A 618 -5.69 27.64 2.40
C GLU A 618 -5.09 27.80 3.81
N THR A 619 -5.02 26.72 4.59
CA THR A 619 -4.39 26.72 5.93
C THR A 619 -2.94 27.22 5.89
N ILE A 620 -2.13 26.79 4.93
CA ILE A 620 -0.75 27.28 4.77
C ILE A 620 -0.71 28.78 4.43
N ARG A 621 -1.61 29.27 3.57
CA ARG A 621 -1.70 30.70 3.23
C ARG A 621 -2.10 31.53 4.44
N ASP A 622 -3.07 31.06 5.20
CA ASP A 622 -3.63 31.79 6.34
C ASP A 622 -2.63 31.83 7.51
N ILE A 623 -1.90 30.74 7.78
CA ILE A 623 -0.78 30.72 8.73
C ILE A 623 0.31 31.73 8.31
N LYS A 624 0.73 31.74 7.03
CA LYS A 624 1.71 32.73 6.55
C LYS A 624 1.22 34.18 6.70
N ASN A 625 -0.06 34.43 6.43
CA ASN A 625 -0.66 35.76 6.54
C ASN A 625 -0.77 36.21 8.01
N ALA A 626 -1.11 35.28 8.92
CA ALA A 626 -1.14 35.54 10.36
C ALA A 626 0.26 35.82 10.93
N LEU A 627 1.30 35.07 10.49
CA LEU A 627 2.68 35.31 10.87
C LEU A 627 3.18 36.69 10.40
N ARG A 628 2.95 37.05 9.14
CA ARG A 628 3.29 38.38 8.59
C ARG A 628 2.72 39.52 9.43
N LYS A 629 1.42 39.47 9.75
CA LYS A 629 0.75 40.47 10.59
C LYS A 629 1.29 40.45 12.01
N SER A 630 1.36 39.27 12.65
CA SER A 630 1.89 39.15 14.02
C SER A 630 3.34 39.58 14.17
N PHE A 631 4.14 39.60 13.10
CA PHE A 631 5.45 40.24 13.08
C PHE A 631 5.30 41.75 12.92
N ALA A 632 4.58 42.20 11.88
CA ALA A 632 4.43 43.61 11.53
C ALA A 632 3.80 44.45 12.64
N ASP A 633 2.73 43.97 13.27
CA ASP A 633 2.07 44.64 14.40
C ASP A 633 3.10 44.91 15.52
N LYS A 634 3.91 43.90 15.86
CA LYS A 634 4.95 44.00 16.91
C LYS A 634 6.14 44.86 16.50
N ALA A 635 6.59 44.76 15.26
CA ALA A 635 7.68 45.54 14.69
C ALA A 635 7.33 47.03 14.66
N ASN A 636 6.12 47.37 14.21
CA ASN A 636 5.60 48.73 14.15
C ASN A 636 5.40 49.34 15.55
N ASP A 637 4.82 48.58 16.50
CA ASP A 637 4.69 48.99 17.90
C ASP A 637 6.07 49.28 18.54
N PHE A 638 7.07 48.44 18.24
CA PHE A 638 8.41 48.57 18.80
C PHE A 638 9.20 49.73 18.19
N ALA A 639 9.15 49.92 16.87
CA ALA A 639 9.73 51.07 16.19
C ALA A 639 9.16 52.39 16.74
N LEU A 640 7.85 52.45 17.00
CA LEU A 640 7.21 53.60 17.64
C LEU A 640 7.73 53.84 19.06
N ALA A 641 7.96 52.79 19.85
CA ALA A 641 8.54 52.90 21.19
C ALA A 641 10.00 53.40 21.16
N LEU A 642 10.84 52.87 20.25
CA LEU A 642 12.22 53.32 20.06
C LEU A 642 12.29 54.79 19.62
N ASN A 643 11.48 55.18 18.63
CA ASN A 643 11.38 56.56 18.17
C ASN A 643 10.93 57.50 19.30
N THR A 644 9.92 57.09 20.08
CA THR A 644 9.44 57.83 21.26
C THR A 644 10.55 58.03 22.30
N MET A 645 11.38 57.01 22.58
CA MET A 645 12.55 57.17 23.45
C MET A 645 13.58 58.14 22.85
N GLN A 646 13.89 58.03 21.56
CA GLN A 646 14.90 58.89 20.93
C GLN A 646 14.49 60.37 20.87
N VAL A 647 13.19 60.65 20.69
CA VAL A 647 12.62 61.99 20.87
C VAL A 647 12.68 62.43 22.34
N ALA A 648 12.36 61.54 23.30
CA ALA A 648 12.41 61.85 24.73
C ALA A 648 13.83 62.09 25.28
N ILE A 649 14.88 61.56 24.64
CA ILE A 649 16.29 61.83 24.96
C ILE A 649 16.74 63.17 24.37
N SER A 650 16.25 63.55 23.18
CA SER A 650 16.66 64.77 22.49
C SER A 650 15.91 66.02 22.96
N GLY A 651 14.62 65.90 23.31
CA GLY A 651 13.78 66.98 23.84
C GLY A 651 13.92 67.25 25.35
N LEU A 652 15.11 67.08 25.92
CA LEU A 652 15.36 67.31 27.35
C LEU A 652 15.77 68.77 27.61
N GLU A 653 14.89 69.49 28.30
CA GLU A 653 15.06 70.88 28.71
C GLU A 653 14.81 71.03 30.23
N GLY A 654 15.28 72.13 30.84
CA GLY A 654 15.16 72.38 32.30
C GLY A 654 16.46 72.14 33.07
N GLU A 655 16.37 72.09 34.40
CA GLU A 655 17.54 71.91 35.28
C GLU A 655 18.20 70.52 35.10
N VAL A 656 19.50 70.43 35.38
CA VAL A 656 20.31 69.21 35.11
C VAL A 656 19.82 68.03 35.94
N GLU A 657 19.42 68.30 37.19
CA GLU A 657 18.85 67.33 38.12
C GLU A 657 17.52 66.74 37.62
N ASP A 658 16.63 67.57 37.08
CA ASP A 658 15.36 67.13 36.47
C ASP A 658 15.61 66.34 35.18
N GLN A 659 16.57 66.78 34.34
CA GLN A 659 16.98 66.02 33.15
C GLN A 659 17.53 64.64 33.54
N LEU A 660 18.40 64.54 34.56
CA LEU A 660 18.96 63.27 35.00
C LEU A 660 17.88 62.33 35.54
N LEU A 661 16.92 62.85 36.31
CA LEU A 661 15.77 62.07 36.80
C LEU A 661 14.89 61.53 35.65
N HIS A 662 14.80 62.24 34.52
CA HIS A 662 14.11 61.75 33.33
C HIS A 662 14.94 60.71 32.56
N VAL A 663 16.24 60.92 32.39
CA VAL A 663 17.12 59.97 31.69
C VAL A 663 17.29 58.65 32.45
N ARG A 664 17.40 58.68 33.78
CA ARG A 664 17.36 57.45 34.60
C ARG A 664 16.05 56.70 34.41
N ARG A 665 14.90 57.40 34.39
CA ARG A 665 13.59 56.82 34.08
C ARG A 665 13.48 56.25 32.65
N LEU A 666 14.20 56.80 31.68
CA LEU A 666 14.33 56.22 30.34
C LEU A 666 15.21 54.96 30.35
N SER A 667 16.30 54.96 31.12
CA SER A 667 17.16 53.78 31.33
C SER A 667 16.39 52.61 31.97
N ASP A 668 15.56 52.88 32.97
CA ASP A 668 14.69 51.89 33.62
C ASP A 668 13.69 51.22 32.66
N ASN A 669 13.38 51.86 31.53
CA ASN A 669 12.48 51.34 30.49
C ASN A 669 13.21 50.52 29.40
N LEU A 670 14.55 50.42 29.41
CA LEU A 670 15.30 49.62 28.44
C LEU A 670 15.12 48.10 28.64
N PRO A 671 15.16 47.51 29.85
CA PRO A 671 15.00 46.06 30.03
C PRO A 671 13.64 45.49 29.59
N PRO A 672 12.50 46.20 29.77
CA PRO A 672 11.23 45.82 29.13
C PRO A 672 11.29 45.75 27.60
N LEU A 673 12.03 46.63 26.95
CA LEU A 673 12.20 46.64 25.49
C LEU A 673 13.09 45.48 25.01
N ASP A 674 14.15 45.13 25.75
CA ASP A 674 14.91 43.89 25.52
C ASP A 674 14.03 42.63 25.60
N ALA A 675 13.12 42.59 26.57
CA ALA A 675 12.17 41.49 26.70
C ALA A 675 11.18 41.45 25.52
N TYR A 676 10.74 42.61 25.02
CA TYR A 676 9.84 42.68 23.86
C TYR A 676 10.53 42.30 22.55
N LEU A 677 11.78 42.72 22.32
CA LEU A 677 12.58 42.38 21.15
C LEU A 677 12.74 40.85 21.00
N LYS A 678 12.93 40.12 22.11
CA LYS A 678 12.94 38.64 22.12
C LYS A 678 11.60 38.01 21.72
N THR A 679 10.47 38.73 21.88
CA THR A 679 9.18 38.27 21.34
C THR A 679 9.05 38.51 19.84
N ILE A 680 9.77 39.49 19.28
CA ILE A 680 9.87 39.73 17.84
C ILE A 680 10.77 38.67 17.22
N GLU A 681 11.95 38.40 17.80
CA GLU A 681 12.87 37.30 17.42
C GLU A 681 12.13 35.94 17.32
N ALA A 682 11.33 35.61 18.34
CA ALA A 682 10.56 34.38 18.40
C ALA A 682 9.35 34.33 17.44
N VAL A 683 9.03 35.41 16.74
CA VAL A 683 8.08 35.45 15.61
C VAL A 683 8.84 35.46 14.29
N ASP A 684 9.94 36.19 14.18
CA ASP A 684 10.79 36.24 12.99
C ASP A 684 11.33 34.85 12.62
N ALA A 685 11.85 34.09 13.61
CA ALA A 685 12.29 32.71 13.40
C ALA A 685 11.18 31.81 12.78
N LYS A 686 9.90 32.09 13.06
CA LYS A 686 8.75 31.39 12.47
C LYS A 686 8.41 31.92 11.06
N CYS A 687 8.66 33.19 10.79
CA CYS A 687 8.60 33.75 9.43
C CYS A 687 9.70 33.14 8.54
N GLN A 688 10.93 33.02 9.05
CA GLN A 688 12.05 32.34 8.38
C GLN A 688 11.73 30.86 8.12
N GLU A 689 11.30 30.10 9.14
CA GLU A 689 10.88 28.69 8.98
C GLU A 689 9.73 28.53 7.97
N ALA A 690 8.84 29.52 7.88
CA ALA A 690 7.77 29.55 6.91
C ALA A 690 8.23 29.88 5.47
N ASN A 691 9.47 30.30 5.21
CA ASN A 691 9.87 31.02 3.99
C ASN A 691 8.95 32.23 3.74
N ILE A 692 9.00 33.22 4.62
CA ILE A 692 8.40 34.54 4.43
C ILE A 692 9.57 35.51 4.23
N GLU A 693 9.91 35.75 2.97
CA GLU A 693 11.01 36.65 2.58
C GLU A 693 10.57 38.12 2.48
N GLU A 694 9.27 38.37 2.22
CA GLU A 694 8.69 39.70 2.08
C GLU A 694 7.40 39.83 2.92
N ASN A 695 7.20 41.00 3.54
CA ASN A 695 6.09 41.29 4.45
C ASN A 695 5.42 42.64 4.15
N ASP A 696 4.31 42.61 3.40
CA ASP A 696 3.56 43.80 2.95
C ASP A 696 3.01 44.72 4.08
N PHE A 697 3.11 44.32 5.35
CA PHE A 697 2.55 45.03 6.50
C PHE A 697 3.57 45.82 7.34
N THR A 698 4.88 45.68 7.10
CA THR A 698 5.92 46.50 7.74
C THR A 698 7.16 46.62 6.86
N THR A 699 7.89 47.74 6.98
CA THR A 699 9.19 47.94 6.35
C THR A 699 10.37 47.54 7.25
N TYR A 700 10.13 47.32 8.55
CA TYR A 700 11.19 47.04 9.52
C TYR A 700 11.55 45.55 9.56
N THR A 701 12.85 45.24 9.56
CA THR A 701 13.39 43.90 9.85
C THR A 701 13.78 43.75 11.32
N TYR A 702 13.99 42.50 11.77
CA TYR A 702 14.49 42.24 13.13
C TYR A 702 15.86 42.86 13.39
N ASP A 703 16.77 42.76 12.41
CA ASP A 703 18.15 43.27 12.53
C ASP A 703 18.19 44.80 12.66
N GLU A 704 17.35 45.52 11.90
CA GLU A 704 17.20 46.98 12.01
C GLU A 704 16.68 47.38 13.39
N LEU A 705 15.63 46.73 13.89
CA LEU A 705 15.06 47.03 15.21
C LEU A 705 16.01 46.70 16.36
N SER A 706 16.82 45.65 16.22
CA SER A 706 17.88 45.31 17.16
C SER A 706 19.00 46.37 17.14
N TYR A 707 19.35 46.89 15.97
CA TYR A 707 20.34 47.95 15.80
C TYR A 707 19.83 49.30 16.37
N GLU A 708 18.58 49.68 16.08
CA GLU A 708 17.96 50.88 16.64
C GLU A 708 17.86 50.81 18.18
N LEU A 709 17.50 49.66 18.77
CA LEU A 709 17.54 49.49 20.24
C LEU A 709 18.97 49.70 20.77
N GLY A 710 19.99 49.19 20.08
CA GLY A 710 21.39 49.42 20.42
C GLY A 710 21.78 50.91 20.40
N LEU A 711 21.33 51.64 19.38
CA LEU A 711 21.56 53.09 19.26
C LEU A 711 20.83 53.89 20.35
N VAL A 712 19.58 53.53 20.67
CA VAL A 712 18.81 54.14 21.77
C VAL A 712 19.50 53.88 23.12
N LYS A 713 19.94 52.64 23.39
CA LYS A 713 20.72 52.30 24.60
C LYS A 713 21.98 53.14 24.73
N SER A 714 22.78 53.23 23.66
CA SER A 714 24.00 54.05 23.65
C SER A 714 23.69 55.54 23.88
N SER A 715 22.59 56.03 23.29
CA SER A 715 22.13 57.42 23.46
C SER A 715 21.68 57.72 24.89
N VAL A 716 20.94 56.81 25.54
CA VAL A 716 20.57 56.92 26.97
C VAL A 716 21.84 56.93 27.82
N SER A 717 22.75 55.97 27.61
CA SER A 717 23.99 55.83 28.40
C SER A 717 24.87 57.09 28.32
N LYS A 718 25.14 57.58 27.09
CA LYS A 718 25.95 58.78 26.86
C LYS A 718 25.30 60.05 27.43
N LYS A 719 23.98 60.20 27.31
CA LYS A 719 23.25 61.35 27.89
C LYS A 719 23.18 61.25 29.43
N LEU A 720 23.12 60.06 30.00
CA LEU A 720 23.18 59.82 31.45
C LEU A 720 24.56 60.20 32.00
N ALA A 721 25.64 59.65 31.43
CA ALA A 721 27.01 59.98 31.80
C ALA A 721 27.29 61.50 31.69
N PHE A 722 26.86 62.13 30.59
CA PHE A 722 26.96 63.58 30.41
C PHE A 722 26.25 64.37 31.53
N LEU A 723 25.00 64.02 31.87
CA LEU A 723 24.26 64.73 32.91
C LEU A 723 24.83 64.50 34.31
N GLU A 724 25.34 63.30 34.60
CA GLU A 724 26.03 63.01 35.87
C GLU A 724 27.33 63.82 35.98
N ASN A 725 28.09 63.94 34.89
CA ASN A 725 29.33 64.73 34.88
C ASN A 725 29.08 66.23 35.01
N GLN A 726 28.02 66.74 34.37
CA GLN A 726 27.60 68.14 34.55
C GLN A 726 27.04 68.40 35.96
N MET A 727 26.41 67.41 36.62
CA MET A 727 26.08 67.50 38.05
C MET A 727 27.33 67.50 38.94
N VAL A 728 28.36 66.71 38.63
CA VAL A 728 29.64 66.77 39.35
C VAL A 728 30.27 68.16 39.20
N ALA A 729 30.41 68.66 37.98
CA ALA A 729 30.98 69.98 37.70
C ALA A 729 30.24 71.12 38.44
N ARG A 730 28.90 71.12 38.41
CA ARG A 730 28.05 72.08 39.13
C ARG A 730 28.24 72.08 40.65
N ASN A 731 28.66 70.95 41.24
CA ASN A 731 28.90 70.83 42.68
C ASN A 731 30.33 71.18 43.11
N MET A 732 31.28 71.37 42.19
CA MET A 732 32.68 71.69 42.48
C MET A 732 32.95 73.20 42.34
N THR A 733 32.66 73.96 43.38
CA THR A 733 32.72 75.45 43.36
C THR A 733 34.12 76.06 43.28
N ASN A 734 35.18 75.28 43.49
CA ASN A 734 36.56 75.79 43.56
C ASN A 734 37.25 75.91 42.19
N LEU A 735 36.75 75.21 41.16
CA LEU A 735 37.36 75.19 39.84
C LEU A 735 36.77 76.27 38.92
N THR A 736 37.61 76.82 38.04
CA THR A 736 37.08 77.63 36.93
C THR A 736 36.40 76.73 35.89
N PRO A 737 35.39 77.24 35.13
CA PRO A 737 34.74 76.46 34.08
C PRO A 737 35.71 75.91 33.02
N ILE A 738 36.82 76.61 32.77
CA ILE A 738 37.85 76.22 31.79
C ILE A 738 38.63 74.99 32.28
N GLN A 739 39.01 74.94 33.56
CA GLN A 739 39.68 73.77 34.15
C GLN A 739 38.74 72.56 34.21
N LEU A 740 37.45 72.78 34.48
CA LEU A 740 36.43 71.72 34.42
C LEU A 740 36.25 71.17 33.00
N GLU A 741 36.23 72.03 31.97
CA GLU A 741 36.18 71.61 30.56
C GLU A 741 37.46 70.87 30.13
N GLU A 742 38.64 71.33 30.59
CA GLU A 742 39.92 70.65 30.36
C GLU A 742 39.93 69.24 30.96
N PHE A 743 39.62 69.10 32.26
CA PHE A 743 39.55 67.80 32.94
C PHE A 743 38.46 66.88 32.35
N GLU A 744 37.29 67.40 31.96
CA GLU A 744 36.26 66.62 31.28
C GLU A 744 36.70 66.16 29.88
N SER A 745 37.41 67.01 29.13
CA SER A 745 37.92 66.66 27.80
C SER A 745 38.96 65.53 27.86
N VAL A 746 39.85 65.56 28.86
CA VAL A 746 40.84 64.52 29.11
C VAL A 746 40.17 63.23 29.59
N PHE A 747 39.25 63.29 30.57
CA PHE A 747 38.56 62.11 31.06
C PHE A 747 37.84 61.36 29.93
N ARG A 748 37.09 62.07 29.07
CA ARG A 748 36.43 61.46 27.89
C ARG A 748 37.39 61.00 26.79
N HIS A 749 38.64 61.46 26.76
CA HIS A 749 39.64 60.97 25.80
C HIS A 749 40.18 59.58 26.19
N PHE A 750 40.22 59.28 27.49
CA PHE A 750 40.77 58.03 28.04
C PHE A 750 39.70 57.03 28.50
N ASP A 751 38.45 57.46 28.76
CA ASP A 751 37.27 56.59 28.95
C ASP A 751 36.85 55.96 27.60
N ARG A 752 37.60 54.94 27.16
CA ARG A 752 37.47 54.35 25.81
C ARG A 752 36.31 53.38 25.67
N ASP A 753 35.72 52.94 26.78
CA ASP A 753 34.56 52.04 26.79
C ASP A 753 33.23 52.74 27.11
N ASP A 754 33.21 54.09 27.14
CA ASP A 754 32.03 54.93 27.43
C ASP A 754 31.38 54.57 28.80
N THR A 755 32.14 54.04 29.76
CA THR A 755 31.61 53.57 31.05
C THR A 755 31.43 54.69 32.08
N ASN A 756 31.91 55.90 31.77
CA ASN A 756 32.04 57.02 32.70
C ASN A 756 33.00 56.70 33.87
N SER A 757 33.97 55.81 33.65
CA SER A 757 34.90 55.35 34.69
C SER A 757 36.23 54.83 34.11
N LEU A 758 37.35 55.45 34.51
CA LEU A 758 38.68 55.08 34.04
C LEU A 758 39.20 53.83 34.77
N SER A 759 39.76 52.87 34.01
CA SER A 759 40.64 51.86 34.58
C SER A 759 42.01 52.45 34.97
N GLU A 760 42.81 51.71 35.73
CA GLU A 760 44.14 52.14 36.21
C GLU A 760 45.07 52.66 35.09
N LEU A 761 45.10 51.95 33.95
CA LEU A 761 45.88 52.32 32.77
C LEU A 761 45.37 53.60 32.09
N GLU A 762 44.06 53.83 32.10
CA GLU A 762 43.43 55.00 31.51
C GLU A 762 43.53 56.22 32.43
N PHE A 763 43.46 56.02 33.75
CA PHE A 763 43.75 57.01 34.78
C PHE A 763 45.20 57.49 34.71
N SER A 764 46.16 56.55 34.65
CA SER A 764 47.58 56.85 34.44
C SER A 764 47.82 57.72 33.19
N ALA A 765 47.22 57.33 32.06
CA ALA A 765 47.37 58.05 30.80
C ALA A 765 46.68 59.42 30.79
N ALA A 766 45.53 59.56 31.46
CA ALA A 766 44.83 60.82 31.66
C ALA A 766 45.68 61.82 32.46
N LEU A 767 46.27 61.39 33.59
CA LEU A 767 47.14 62.23 34.41
C LEU A 767 48.40 62.66 33.64
N ALA A 768 49.06 61.73 32.94
CA ALA A 768 50.21 62.03 32.11
C ALA A 768 49.90 63.05 30.99
N SER A 769 48.66 63.05 30.46
CA SER A 769 48.23 64.02 29.44
C SER A 769 48.02 65.45 30.00
N LEU A 770 47.69 65.56 31.29
CA LEU A 770 47.60 66.82 32.05
C LEU A 770 48.97 67.27 32.59
N GLY A 771 50.06 66.61 32.21
CA GLY A 771 51.43 66.90 32.65
C GLY A 771 51.80 66.31 34.02
N LEU A 772 50.89 65.58 34.67
CA LEU A 772 51.14 64.93 35.96
C LEU A 772 51.76 63.53 35.73
N VAL A 773 53.10 63.48 35.80
CA VAL A 773 53.87 62.24 35.62
C VAL A 773 54.40 61.74 36.96
N PHE A 774 53.74 60.70 37.50
CA PHE A 774 54.17 59.95 38.68
C PHE A 774 54.99 58.71 38.27
N SER A 775 55.73 58.10 39.21
CA SER A 775 56.34 56.78 38.96
C SER A 775 55.30 55.66 38.95
N GLU A 776 55.66 54.49 38.41
CA GLU A 776 54.77 53.33 38.27
C GLU A 776 54.26 52.82 39.63
N ASP A 777 55.13 52.83 40.66
CA ASP A 777 54.77 52.46 42.04
C ASP A 777 53.82 53.51 42.69
N GLU A 778 54.12 54.80 42.55
CA GLU A 778 53.30 55.89 43.12
C GLU A 778 51.91 55.98 42.47
N MET A 779 51.83 55.76 41.16
CA MET A 779 50.57 55.82 40.40
C MET A 779 49.56 54.78 40.87
N HIS A 780 50.02 53.57 41.22
CA HIS A 780 49.17 52.51 41.78
C HIS A 780 48.53 52.94 43.11
N ASP A 781 49.33 53.47 44.04
CA ASP A 781 48.84 53.93 45.34
C ASP A 781 47.82 55.09 45.18
N TYR A 782 48.11 56.07 44.30
CA TYR A 782 47.17 57.16 44.00
C TYR A 782 45.87 56.67 43.34
N PHE A 783 45.92 55.67 42.44
CA PHE A 783 44.74 55.07 41.84
C PHE A 783 43.87 54.36 42.89
N VAL A 784 44.48 53.54 43.76
CA VAL A 784 43.76 52.75 44.79
C VAL A 784 43.04 53.65 45.80
N ASP A 785 43.68 54.74 46.27
CA ASP A 785 43.05 55.69 47.18
C ASP A 785 41.94 56.49 46.48
N THR A 786 42.21 57.01 45.27
CA THR A 786 41.22 57.75 44.46
C THR A 786 39.99 56.89 44.15
N ALA A 787 40.19 55.63 43.75
CA ALA A 787 39.14 54.65 43.49
C ALA A 787 38.40 54.21 44.76
N ARG A 788 38.99 54.43 45.95
CA ARG A 788 38.51 54.00 47.27
C ARG A 788 38.31 52.48 47.35
N GLY A 789 39.27 51.73 46.81
CA GLY A 789 39.23 50.27 46.76
C GLY A 789 38.25 49.67 45.74
N ARG A 790 37.89 50.43 44.70
CA ARG A 790 37.24 49.91 43.48
C ARG A 790 38.28 49.63 42.39
N ASP A 791 37.85 48.90 41.37
CA ASP A 791 38.62 48.58 40.16
C ASP A 791 38.62 49.70 39.10
N ARG A 792 37.87 50.79 39.32
CA ARG A 792 37.81 51.98 38.46
C ARG A 792 37.60 53.28 39.22
N VAL A 793 38.03 54.38 38.62
CA VAL A 793 37.84 55.77 39.08
C VAL A 793 36.70 56.43 38.29
N SER A 794 35.62 56.83 38.96
CA SER A 794 34.55 57.61 38.31
C SER A 794 34.96 59.06 38.06
N PHE A 795 34.22 59.79 37.21
CA PHE A 795 34.46 61.22 36.98
C PHE A 795 34.44 62.06 38.27
N GLU A 796 33.55 61.77 39.22
CA GLU A 796 33.51 62.44 40.54
C GLU A 796 34.78 62.19 41.36
N GLN A 797 35.37 61.01 41.23
CA GLN A 797 36.60 60.63 41.94
C GLN A 797 37.83 61.27 41.25
N PHE A 798 37.87 61.26 39.91
CA PHE A 798 38.90 61.91 39.11
C PHE A 798 38.96 63.43 39.35
N ILE A 799 37.82 64.13 39.29
CA ILE A 799 37.78 65.58 39.52
C ILE A 799 38.22 65.94 40.93
N ARG A 800 37.87 65.16 41.97
CA ARG A 800 38.37 65.41 43.33
C ARG A 800 39.88 65.26 43.43
N PHE A 801 40.46 64.22 42.85
CA PHE A 801 41.91 64.04 42.79
C PHE A 801 42.59 65.22 42.06
N MET A 802 42.03 65.67 40.93
CA MET A 802 42.57 66.80 40.18
C MET A 802 42.51 68.13 40.94
N VAL A 803 41.50 68.38 41.77
CA VAL A 803 41.47 69.55 42.66
C VAL A 803 42.60 69.47 43.69
N ASP A 804 42.68 68.34 44.41
CA ASP A 804 43.63 68.11 45.51
C ASP A 804 45.10 68.28 45.05
N VAL A 805 45.42 67.81 43.85
CA VAL A 805 46.78 67.89 43.27
C VAL A 805 47.10 69.25 42.62
N THR A 806 46.11 70.10 42.33
CA THR A 806 46.33 71.38 41.60
C THR A 806 46.17 72.66 42.42
N GLU A 807 45.50 72.65 43.58
CA GLU A 807 45.41 73.85 44.44
C GLU A 807 46.78 74.28 45.01
N ASP A 808 47.72 73.35 45.21
CA ASP A 808 48.98 73.56 45.96
C ASP A 808 50.13 74.26 45.18
N GLN A 809 50.00 74.48 43.87
CA GLN A 809 51.15 74.82 42.99
C GLN A 809 51.44 76.32 42.77
N ASN A 810 50.53 77.25 43.12
CA ASN A 810 50.65 78.67 42.70
C ASN A 810 50.22 79.68 43.78
N THR A 811 50.93 79.75 44.92
CA THR A 811 50.69 80.82 45.91
C THR A 811 51.46 82.10 45.57
N ALA A 812 50.85 83.27 45.81
CA ALA A 812 51.49 84.57 45.56
C ALA A 812 52.77 84.79 46.39
N GLU A 813 52.84 84.16 47.57
CA GLU A 813 53.99 84.23 48.49
C GLU A 813 55.21 83.45 47.93
N GLN A 814 54.98 82.31 47.27
CA GLN A 814 56.04 81.60 46.52
C GLN A 814 56.54 82.44 45.34
N VAL A 815 55.64 83.06 44.56
CA VAL A 815 56.02 83.93 43.43
C VAL A 815 56.85 85.13 43.90
N PHE A 816 56.50 85.72 45.05
CA PHE A 816 57.28 86.79 45.68
C PHE A 816 58.69 86.35 46.10
N GLN A 817 58.81 85.14 46.65
CA GLN A 817 60.11 84.56 46.99
C GLN A 817 60.96 84.28 45.75
N SER A 818 60.37 83.80 44.65
CA SER A 818 61.06 83.62 43.36
C SER A 818 61.62 84.92 42.80
N PHE A 819 60.86 86.03 42.83
CA PHE A 819 61.37 87.34 42.42
C PHE A 819 62.56 87.81 43.28
N ARG A 820 62.54 87.52 44.59
CA ARG A 820 63.63 87.86 45.52
C ARG A 820 64.91 87.06 45.26
N GLU A 821 64.79 85.84 44.75
CA GLU A 821 65.95 85.02 44.34
C GLU A 821 66.51 85.47 42.99
N VAL A 822 65.65 85.84 42.03
CA VAL A 822 66.06 86.51 40.77
C VAL A 822 66.75 87.85 41.03
N ALA A 823 66.36 88.57 42.10
CA ALA A 823 66.99 89.82 42.52
C ALA A 823 68.37 89.66 43.21
N ASP A 824 68.86 88.43 43.46
CA ASP A 824 70.01 88.15 44.34
C ASP A 824 69.91 88.88 45.70
N GLY A 825 68.68 88.96 46.24
CA GLY A 825 68.38 89.65 47.50
C GLY A 825 68.42 91.19 47.46
N LYS A 826 68.59 91.83 46.30
CA LYS A 826 68.40 93.28 46.12
C LYS A 826 66.92 93.67 46.36
N PRO A 827 66.62 94.90 46.79
CA PRO A 827 65.24 95.41 46.93
C PRO A 827 64.61 95.86 45.59
N TYR A 828 65.27 95.58 44.47
CA TYR A 828 64.87 95.89 43.11
C TYR A 828 65.45 94.83 42.16
N VAL A 829 64.89 94.73 40.96
CA VAL A 829 65.39 93.87 39.88
C VAL A 829 65.78 94.76 38.69
N THR A 830 66.88 94.47 38.01
CA THR A 830 67.22 95.11 36.72
C THR A 830 66.78 94.24 35.55
N GLU A 831 66.66 94.84 34.36
CA GLU A 831 66.45 94.08 33.10
C GLU A 831 67.53 92.98 32.90
N MET A 832 68.76 93.26 33.31
CA MET A 832 69.87 92.31 33.18
C MET A 832 69.68 91.10 34.11
N ASP A 833 69.23 91.32 35.34
CA ASP A 833 68.94 90.25 36.30
C ASP A 833 67.81 89.33 35.75
N LEU A 834 66.75 89.90 35.16
CA LEU A 834 65.68 89.14 34.49
C LEU A 834 66.22 88.30 33.31
N ARG A 835 66.99 88.91 32.39
CA ARG A 835 67.57 88.20 31.23
C ARG A 835 68.54 87.09 31.66
N HIS A 836 69.29 87.28 32.74
CA HIS A 836 70.17 86.24 33.31
C HIS A 836 69.40 85.10 34.00
N SER A 837 68.19 85.35 34.50
CA SER A 837 67.31 84.31 35.07
C SER A 837 66.52 83.47 34.04
N LEU A 838 66.84 83.59 32.75
CA LEU A 838 66.21 82.88 31.63
C LEU A 838 64.71 83.19 31.41
N VAL A 839 64.21 84.32 31.93
CA VAL A 839 62.86 84.80 31.61
C VAL A 839 62.80 85.17 30.12
N PRO A 840 61.77 84.74 29.35
CA PRO A 840 61.66 85.07 27.93
C PRO A 840 61.54 86.58 27.70
N ASP A 841 62.25 87.10 26.69
CA ASP A 841 62.30 88.53 26.36
C ASP A 841 60.89 89.18 26.25
N GLU A 842 59.93 88.48 25.63
CA GLU A 842 58.53 88.92 25.49
C GLU A 842 57.76 89.11 26.81
N VAL A 843 58.29 88.57 27.92
CA VAL A 843 57.76 88.72 29.28
C VAL A 843 58.52 89.82 30.01
N ILE A 844 59.84 89.95 29.77
CA ILE A 844 60.69 91.01 30.33
C ILE A 844 60.19 92.39 29.87
N ASP A 845 59.92 92.56 28.58
CA ASP A 845 59.42 93.83 28.03
C ASP A 845 58.10 94.27 28.70
N LYS A 846 57.22 93.31 29.05
CA LYS A 846 55.96 93.56 29.76
C LYS A 846 56.16 93.83 31.25
N LEU A 847 57.10 93.14 31.91
CA LEU A 847 57.46 93.41 33.30
C LEU A 847 58.04 94.82 33.46
N ILE A 848 58.82 95.29 32.49
CA ILE A 848 59.36 96.66 32.44
C ILE A 848 58.26 97.72 32.30
N GLU A 849 57.18 97.43 31.57
CA GLU A 849 56.02 98.35 31.43
C GLU A 849 55.13 98.38 32.70
N ILE A 850 55.06 97.29 33.46
CA ILE A 850 54.07 97.07 34.53
C ILE A 850 54.66 97.28 35.94
N VAL A 851 55.92 96.92 36.17
CA VAL A 851 56.58 97.05 37.49
C VAL A 851 57.07 98.48 37.72
N PRO A 852 56.79 99.14 38.86
CA PRO A 852 57.20 100.53 39.09
C PRO A 852 58.73 100.72 39.13
N GLU A 853 59.22 101.86 38.63
CA GLU A 853 60.62 102.28 38.83
C GLU A 853 60.96 102.44 40.33
N HIS A 854 62.06 101.82 40.75
CA HIS A 854 62.57 101.91 42.12
C HIS A 854 63.17 103.30 42.42
N LYS A 855 63.00 103.78 43.66
CA LYS A 855 63.38 105.14 44.10
C LYS A 855 64.16 105.17 45.42
N GLY A 856 64.74 104.03 45.79
CA GLY A 856 65.66 103.90 46.92
C GLY A 856 67.10 104.34 46.59
N PRO A 857 68.05 104.13 47.53
CA PRO A 857 69.46 104.43 47.30
C PRO A 857 70.16 103.31 46.50
N ASP A 858 70.65 103.66 45.29
CA ASP A 858 71.42 102.75 44.42
C ASP A 858 72.54 102.00 45.17
N MET A 859 72.69 100.70 44.90
CA MET A 859 73.97 100.03 45.16
C MET A 859 75.05 100.57 44.21
N ALA A 860 76.29 100.67 44.69
CA ALA A 860 77.37 101.36 43.97
C ALA A 860 77.79 100.70 42.63
N GLN A 861 77.28 99.52 42.32
CA GLN A 861 77.53 98.76 41.09
C GLN A 861 76.46 98.98 40.01
N ASP A 862 75.21 99.27 40.39
CA ASP A 862 74.04 99.34 39.48
C ASP A 862 73.67 100.79 39.09
N ARG A 863 74.56 101.74 39.40
CA ARG A 863 74.27 103.17 39.43
C ARG A 863 74.04 103.79 38.05
N GLY A 864 72.79 104.13 37.75
CA GLY A 864 72.38 104.74 36.48
C GLY A 864 71.75 103.77 35.47
N VAL A 865 71.46 102.53 35.88
CA VAL A 865 70.64 101.55 35.14
C VAL A 865 69.18 101.62 35.63
N PRO A 866 68.16 101.42 34.79
CA PRO A 866 66.77 101.27 35.25
C PRO A 866 66.62 100.12 36.26
N GLN A 867 65.91 100.39 37.35
CA GLN A 867 65.67 99.45 38.46
C GLN A 867 64.15 99.34 38.70
N PHE A 868 63.65 98.13 38.86
CA PHE A 868 62.22 97.83 38.96
C PHE A 868 61.87 97.26 40.34
N ASP A 869 60.90 97.88 41.01
CA ASP A 869 60.49 97.59 42.38
C ASP A 869 59.45 96.46 42.42
N TYR A 870 59.94 95.23 42.33
CA TYR A 870 59.12 94.02 42.42
C TYR A 870 58.43 93.89 43.80
N ILE A 871 58.97 94.51 44.85
CA ILE A 871 58.42 94.42 46.21
C ILE A 871 57.13 95.23 46.28
N SER A 872 57.18 96.51 45.92
CA SER A 872 56.01 97.39 45.84
C SER A 872 54.96 96.87 44.85
N PHE A 873 55.38 96.19 43.78
CA PHE A 873 54.48 95.55 42.82
C PHE A 873 53.76 94.34 43.41
N MET A 874 54.49 93.41 44.03
CA MET A 874 53.91 92.20 44.63
C MET A 874 53.11 92.51 45.90
N GLU A 875 53.57 93.41 46.77
CA GLU A 875 52.78 93.88 47.93
C GLU A 875 51.44 94.49 47.50
N LYS A 876 51.42 95.23 46.38
CA LYS A 876 50.17 95.76 45.81
C LYS A 876 49.25 94.64 45.32
N LEU A 877 49.78 93.66 44.58
CA LEU A 877 48.99 92.50 44.10
C LEU A 877 48.46 91.64 45.25
N MET A 878 49.23 91.47 46.33
CA MET A 878 48.81 90.72 47.52
C MET A 878 47.80 91.51 48.39
N SER A 879 47.82 92.84 48.38
CA SER A 879 46.88 93.66 49.18
C SER A 879 45.57 94.02 48.46
N ASP A 880 45.52 94.02 47.12
CA ASP A 880 44.30 94.38 46.37
C ASP A 880 43.18 93.31 46.47
N GLN A 881 43.47 92.12 47.00
CA GLN A 881 42.44 91.14 47.40
C GLN A 881 41.56 91.62 48.58
N GLY A 882 41.90 92.74 49.24
CA GLY A 882 41.24 93.21 50.46
C GLY A 882 40.13 94.27 50.34
N ALA A 883 39.91 94.91 49.18
CA ALA A 883 39.22 96.22 49.14
C ALA A 883 38.23 96.47 47.97
N GLY A 884 37.38 95.50 47.60
CA GLY A 884 36.44 95.59 46.47
C GLY A 884 34.94 95.75 46.80
N GLY A 885 34.55 96.50 47.83
CA GLY A 885 33.19 96.45 48.41
C GLY A 885 32.25 97.64 48.16
N SER A 886 31.12 97.38 47.47
CA SER A 886 29.84 98.16 47.47
C SER A 886 29.75 99.52 46.76
N ALA A 887 28.92 99.55 45.70
CA ALA A 887 28.12 100.72 45.32
C ALA A 887 26.85 100.29 44.56
N GLY A 888 25.66 100.76 44.99
CA GLY A 888 24.39 100.65 44.23
C GLY A 888 23.46 99.51 44.62
N GLY A 889 22.53 99.76 45.56
CA GLY A 889 21.41 98.85 45.88
C GLY A 889 20.10 99.61 46.13
N VAL A 890 18.95 98.94 45.98
CA VAL A 890 17.59 99.52 46.14
C VAL A 890 16.62 98.47 46.72
N LEU A 891 16.19 98.66 47.98
CA LEU A 891 15.07 98.03 48.73
C LEU A 891 15.03 96.45 48.78
N SER A 892 14.85 95.75 49.91
CA SER A 892 14.00 95.90 51.12
C SER A 892 12.49 95.70 50.82
N ASP A 893 11.66 95.01 51.60
CA ASP A 893 11.75 94.31 52.91
C ASP A 893 11.00 92.94 52.79
N ILE A 894 10.99 91.97 53.73
CA ILE A 894 10.38 91.99 55.07
C ILE A 894 10.96 90.89 55.98
N THR A 895 10.94 91.17 57.29
CA THR A 895 11.51 90.43 58.42
C THR A 895 11.02 88.99 58.64
N ASN A 896 11.97 88.06 58.68
CA ASN A 896 12.39 87.31 59.89
C ASN A 896 11.32 86.98 60.96
N GLY A 897 11.10 85.68 61.22
CA GLY A 897 10.33 85.15 62.36
C GLY A 897 11.00 83.89 62.94
N ASN A 898 11.50 83.96 64.17
CA ASN A 898 12.55 83.05 64.67
C ASN A 898 12.08 82.10 65.80
N GLY A 899 12.51 80.84 65.74
CA GLY A 899 12.56 79.90 66.87
C GLY A 899 11.50 78.78 66.88
N ARG A 900 11.71 77.67 67.61
CA ARG A 900 12.90 77.27 68.38
C ARG A 900 12.87 75.76 68.73
N SER A 901 14.02 75.09 68.58
CA SER A 901 14.48 73.88 69.32
C SER A 901 13.49 72.75 69.70
N SER A 902 13.75 71.54 69.17
CA SER A 902 14.20 70.30 69.88
C SER A 902 13.61 69.94 71.27
N PRO A 903 13.40 68.64 71.65
CA PRO A 903 14.46 67.62 71.47
C PRO A 903 14.10 66.10 71.46
N THR A 904 15.18 65.29 71.46
CA THR A 904 15.40 63.93 72.05
C THR A 904 14.98 62.62 71.35
N LYS A 905 16.03 61.79 71.13
CA LYS A 905 16.17 60.32 71.38
C LYS A 905 15.31 59.35 70.55
N LYS A 906 15.91 58.56 69.65
CA LYS A 906 16.73 57.32 69.87
C LYS A 906 15.90 56.09 70.28
N VAL A 907 15.89 55.05 69.43
CA VAL A 907 16.66 53.78 69.57
C VAL A 907 16.45 52.92 68.29
N ASN A 908 17.42 52.02 68.03
CA ASN A 908 17.57 50.96 67.02
C ASN A 908 16.28 50.36 66.40
N GLY A 909 16.27 49.80 65.18
CA GLY A 909 17.37 49.54 64.22
C GLY A 909 17.58 48.04 63.92
N VAL A 910 17.94 47.71 62.67
CA VAL A 910 18.11 46.34 62.10
C VAL A 910 16.77 45.61 61.91
N HIS A 911 16.49 44.91 60.79
CA HIS A 911 17.36 44.51 59.68
C HIS A 911 17.02 45.16 58.34
#